data_AF-A0A409Y4X2-F1
#
_entry.id   AF-A0A409Y4X2-F1
#
_cell.length_a   1.000
_cell.length_b   1.000
_cell.length_c   1.000
_cell.angle_alpha   90.00
_cell.angle_beta   90.00
_cell.angle_gamma   90.00
#
_symmetry.space_group_name_H-M   'P 1'
#
loop_
_entity.id
_entity.type
_entity.pdbx_description
1 polymer ?
#
loop_
_entity_poly.entity_id
_entity_poly.type
_entity_poly.pdbx_seq_one_letter_code
_entity_poly.pdbx_strand_id
1 'polypeptide(L)'
;MSTVNCFLATADHTQHPLPDPSCTHADLHRQFSERNSPPSTRTVTFTNLASKVVDPLVNNGPVIGSALQGAIQLIGTLSEIGRAFPIIAPAFVLLKIIVDLEKKAQDVDAKCNDLVERITFMLSHLPALQNTEVLPATQRVIDRVNDVLKGTAALLAAYRKQGRLARRLSLSNSDKFAACAQNINTCCSDLLMSLQIHQTVQVDILTRSVPVDEGDVAAREFVQTHGGSVDALVQDRELLGEFARQQHLAVDESDMIQLRTNMADSIQQIHARLESVLQVNVQLALAGGLKNLALEFSALEAEQKFICVQCEKEYTNYTNGPQSCSFHRAMFNSEAKHFPCCSTNHPCQFGTHRSQHHCDYPYSAFLLRALKAKAHGNVVEWASVKDTNLEDSSSQQADVGQLLRWVWRGSQIEENTLLVTVGTIHHTSPYYFATFTSRDLQELSESVQTSKQTLIFRTSSNDEEYASAQWILSDSGKISGICLAAKASTSLHAWIRVCPIDISTCTKSGDTTTLSKGGLPCYKPASPYQLPELVRIGPTISDTQTRPPRTDFRSKATQGLQVILKSMSDPPLTANTTVTDRHCDYFNGKVAIFNNYAPASLNPVTITSVTASYRMVGEADYSPATSIRIVQGSDLLPFTIEPRQSFLLNFEVTVPRTEEDTKLAKRWSYRAFLARNRPIRIKLVVEDMEGRQCSLVMEYVLNPPPLEKRGEKDIAFFYIDDPQSYTRSYCHVKKPSVGGRDNILEFDAGRHSHSITETMFNQLVYHSLKTGETEIDLNLGFEDECIWRIWALVDLSCCRVYAFKVILVEGKAFPVKRIASLGYFLCPDYGEAGDKIQPINYADEKAGLPPMDPYLVPEYAQDDDLDDLEPELASTSVASAPSVSTSLGKDVVLHVPKELTERLTSIDNNLARLADSFEKLLTMLPPILSDKRQTNH
;
A
#
# COMPACT_ATOMS: atom_id res chain seq x y z
N MET A 1 10.12 9.29 -30.34
CA MET A 1 9.35 8.09 -30.72
C MET A 1 8.37 7.81 -29.57
N SER A 2 7.18 8.42 -29.65
CA SER A 2 5.87 7.80 -29.95
C SER A 2 5.27 7.13 -28.71
N THR A 3 4.08 7.42 -28.19
CA THR A 3 3.00 8.36 -28.57
C THR A 3 2.06 8.46 -27.35
N VAL A 4 1.44 9.63 -27.19
CA VAL A 4 0.32 9.94 -26.30
C VAL A 4 -0.90 9.08 -26.66
N ASN A 5 -1.72 8.68 -25.68
CA ASN A 5 -3.17 8.49 -25.86
C ASN A 5 -3.94 8.65 -24.54
N CYS A 6 -4.68 9.75 -24.45
CA CYS A 6 -5.80 9.97 -23.55
C CYS A 6 -7.05 9.26 -24.11
N PHE A 7 -7.90 8.70 -23.24
CA PHE A 7 -9.33 8.57 -23.52
C PHE A 7 -10.13 8.88 -22.25
N LEU A 8 -10.88 9.98 -22.31
CA LEU A 8 -12.00 10.31 -21.45
C LEU A 8 -13.24 9.55 -21.97
N ALA A 9 -14.05 9.00 -21.07
CA ALA A 9 -15.42 8.62 -21.35
C ALA A 9 -16.30 8.94 -20.13
N THR A 10 -17.12 9.96 -20.28
CA THR A 10 -18.27 10.32 -19.44
C THR A 10 -19.54 9.77 -20.08
N ALA A 11 -20.42 9.13 -19.32
CA ALA A 11 -21.86 9.09 -19.61
C ALA A 11 -22.68 8.68 -18.38
N ASP A 12 -23.69 9.50 -18.09
CA ASP A 12 -24.74 9.37 -17.07
C ASP A 12 -25.66 8.17 -17.27
N HIS A 13 -26.25 7.67 -16.17
CA HIS A 13 -27.68 7.31 -16.13
C HIS A 13 -28.22 7.37 -14.69
N THR A 14 -29.39 7.99 -14.56
CA THR A 14 -30.15 8.30 -13.33
C THR A 14 -31.36 7.37 -13.14
N GLN A 15 -31.92 7.41 -11.91
CA GLN A 15 -33.28 6.97 -11.46
C GLN A 15 -33.48 5.46 -11.17
N HIS A 16 -34.19 4.97 -10.14
CA HIS A 16 -34.77 5.43 -8.85
C HIS A 16 -35.28 4.13 -8.11
N PRO A 17 -35.97 4.16 -6.94
CA PRO A 17 -35.80 3.19 -5.83
C PRO A 17 -37.00 2.23 -5.63
N LEU A 18 -36.98 1.42 -4.54
CA LEU A 18 -38.08 0.97 -3.63
C LEU A 18 -37.66 -0.36 -2.90
N PRO A 19 -38.36 -0.86 -1.85
CA PRO A 19 -38.04 -0.62 -0.44
C PRO A 19 -37.88 -1.91 0.44
N ASP A 20 -37.56 -1.68 1.72
CA ASP A 20 -37.68 -2.53 2.95
C ASP A 20 -38.79 -3.63 2.97
N PRO A 21 -38.81 -4.63 3.91
CA PRO A 21 -38.42 -4.54 5.34
C PRO A 21 -37.93 -5.84 6.07
N SER A 22 -37.60 -5.64 7.36
CA SER A 22 -37.82 -6.55 8.52
C SER A 22 -36.67 -7.46 8.98
N CYS A 23 -36.09 -7.14 10.14
CA CYS A 23 -36.44 -7.86 11.37
C CYS A 23 -36.06 -7.04 12.61
N THR A 24 -37.07 -6.72 13.39
CA THR A 24 -37.06 -6.13 14.72
C THR A 24 -36.68 -7.16 15.78
N HIS A 25 -35.82 -6.79 16.73
CA HIS A 25 -36.05 -7.15 18.14
C HIS A 25 -35.37 -6.15 19.08
N ALA A 26 -36.22 -5.37 19.74
CA ALA A 26 -35.97 -4.71 21.02
C ALA A 26 -35.78 -5.82 22.10
N ASP A 27 -35.13 -5.63 23.25
CA ASP A 27 -35.37 -4.57 24.22
C ASP A 27 -34.38 -4.63 25.41
N LEU A 28 -34.16 -3.44 26.01
CA LEU A 28 -34.06 -3.14 27.47
C LEU A 28 -32.90 -3.64 28.34
N HIS A 29 -31.96 -2.73 28.68
CA HIS A 29 -31.88 -1.98 29.97
C HIS A 29 -30.55 -1.19 30.00
N ARG A 30 -30.54 0.15 29.86
CA ARG A 30 -30.82 1.18 30.88
C ARG A 30 -29.83 1.19 32.05
N GLN A 31 -28.72 1.93 31.91
CA GLN A 31 -28.17 2.87 32.92
C GLN A 31 -26.91 3.60 32.40
N PHE A 32 -26.73 4.84 32.87
CA PHE A 32 -25.70 5.83 32.52
C PHE A 32 -25.92 6.67 31.26
N SER A 33 -27.00 7.46 31.28
CA SER A 33 -26.97 8.82 30.74
C SER A 33 -26.21 9.71 31.72
N GLU A 34 -25.05 10.23 31.32
CA GLU A 34 -24.52 11.57 31.64
C GLU A 34 -23.07 11.70 31.13
N ARG A 35 -22.75 12.88 30.57
CA ARG A 35 -21.46 13.36 30.03
C ARG A 35 -21.11 12.98 28.59
N ASN A 36 -21.48 13.88 27.67
CA ASN A 36 -20.56 14.71 26.89
C ASN A 36 -21.29 15.29 25.67
N SER A 37 -22.08 16.34 25.92
CA SER A 37 -22.53 17.26 24.89
C SER A 37 -21.33 18.13 24.44
N PRO A 38 -21.18 18.44 23.14
CA PRO A 38 -20.15 19.35 22.64
C PRO A 38 -20.32 20.78 23.20
N PRO A 39 -19.23 21.57 23.30
CA PRO A 39 -19.27 22.84 24.00
C PRO A 39 -20.16 23.85 23.28
N SER A 40 -21.02 24.47 24.09
CA SER A 40 -21.81 25.66 23.79
C SER A 40 -21.05 26.68 22.94
N THR A 41 -21.56 26.92 21.73
CA THR A 41 -21.37 28.18 21.03
C THR A 41 -21.88 29.29 21.96
N ARG A 42 -20.99 30.22 22.31
CA ARG A 42 -21.31 31.44 23.06
C ARG A 42 -22.42 32.19 22.32
N THR A 43 -23.66 32.02 22.76
CA THR A 43 -24.76 32.92 22.43
C THR A 43 -24.50 34.20 23.21
N VAL A 44 -24.01 35.24 22.55
CA VAL A 44 -23.97 36.59 23.13
C VAL A 44 -25.41 37.09 23.16
N THR A 45 -26.02 37.05 24.34
CA THR A 45 -27.37 37.53 24.63
C THR A 45 -27.42 39.06 24.48
N PHE A 46 -27.82 39.55 23.31
CA PHE A 46 -28.12 40.98 23.07
C PHE A 46 -29.48 41.42 23.63
N THR A 47 -30.24 40.53 24.28
CA THR A 47 -31.52 40.83 24.93
C THR A 47 -31.43 41.75 26.14
N ASN A 48 -30.23 42.04 26.65
CA ASN A 48 -30.06 42.86 27.85
C ASN A 48 -30.18 44.39 27.65
N LEU A 49 -30.15 44.91 26.41
CA LEU A 49 -30.33 46.35 26.16
C LEU A 49 -31.79 46.80 26.18
N ALA A 50 -32.73 45.94 25.78
CA ALA A 50 -34.16 46.27 25.84
C ALA A 50 -34.72 46.25 27.28
N SER A 51 -34.09 45.53 28.22
CA SER A 51 -34.55 45.44 29.62
C SER A 51 -34.12 46.61 30.52
N LYS A 52 -33.18 47.47 30.07
CA LYS A 52 -32.60 48.55 30.89
C LYS A 52 -33.23 49.94 30.67
N VAL A 53 -34.33 50.02 29.91
CA VAL A 53 -35.05 51.29 29.70
C VAL A 53 -36.21 51.48 30.69
N VAL A 54 -36.46 50.53 31.59
CA VAL A 54 -37.50 50.66 32.63
C VAL A 54 -36.88 50.51 34.00
N ASP A 55 -36.34 51.61 34.53
CA ASP A 55 -36.18 51.82 35.97
C ASP A 55 -36.17 53.35 36.23
N PRO A 56 -37.31 53.98 36.56
CA PRO A 56 -37.36 55.40 36.86
C PRO A 56 -37.31 55.55 38.37
N LEU A 57 -36.13 55.59 38.97
CA LEU A 57 -35.93 56.20 40.30
C LEU A 57 -34.43 56.41 40.57
N VAL A 58 -34.13 57.64 40.98
CA VAL A 58 -32.85 58.14 41.51
C VAL A 58 -31.79 58.56 40.47
N ASN A 59 -31.86 59.81 40.03
CA ASN A 59 -30.73 60.74 40.19
C ASN A 59 -31.13 62.20 39.90
N ASN A 60 -30.97 63.04 40.92
CA ASN A 60 -31.13 64.49 40.86
C ASN A 60 -29.93 65.13 40.15
N GLY A 61 -30.16 65.74 38.98
CA GLY A 61 -29.20 66.49 38.15
C GLY A 61 -29.91 66.97 36.87
N PRO A 62 -29.49 68.07 36.21
CA PRO A 62 -30.40 69.01 35.55
C PRO A 62 -31.20 68.41 34.38
N VAL A 63 -32.52 68.61 34.44
CA VAL A 63 -33.59 68.52 33.42
C VAL A 63 -33.17 68.06 32.01
N ILE A 64 -32.84 66.78 31.84
CA ILE A 64 -32.81 66.06 30.56
C ILE A 64 -33.61 64.76 30.79
N GLY A 65 -34.75 64.59 30.10
CA GLY A 65 -35.63 63.43 30.33
C GLY A 65 -34.94 62.09 30.06
N SER A 66 -35.28 61.05 30.85
CA SER A 66 -34.73 59.68 30.72
C SER A 66 -34.84 59.12 29.29
N ALA A 67 -35.92 59.45 28.59
CA ALA A 67 -36.16 59.13 27.18
C ALA A 67 -35.05 59.60 26.23
N LEU A 68 -34.62 60.86 26.40
CA LEU A 68 -33.63 61.51 25.53
C LEU A 68 -32.24 60.91 25.73
N GLN A 69 -31.90 60.51 26.97
CA GLN A 69 -30.65 59.83 27.27
C GLN A 69 -30.57 58.44 26.62
N GLY A 70 -31.68 57.69 26.62
CA GLY A 70 -31.78 56.40 25.92
C GLY A 70 -31.59 56.54 24.41
N ALA A 71 -32.20 57.56 23.80
CA ALA A 71 -32.04 57.86 22.38
C ALA A 71 -30.58 58.20 22.00
N ILE A 72 -29.87 58.97 22.84
CA ILE A 72 -28.46 59.34 22.61
C ILE A 72 -27.55 58.09 22.59
N GLN A 73 -27.78 57.14 23.51
CA GLN A 73 -27.00 55.90 23.55
C GLN A 73 -27.23 55.06 22.29
N LEU A 74 -28.48 54.98 21.82
CA LEU A 74 -28.86 54.19 20.65
C LEU A 74 -28.26 54.72 19.33
N ILE A 75 -28.01 56.04 19.22
CA ILE A 75 -27.39 56.66 18.04
C ILE A 75 -26.05 56.00 17.68
N GLY A 76 -25.22 55.67 18.69
CA GLY A 76 -23.92 55.02 18.44
C GLY A 76 -24.07 53.66 17.77
N THR A 77 -24.93 52.81 18.34
CA THR A 77 -25.21 51.46 17.85
C THR A 77 -25.81 51.49 16.44
N LEU A 78 -26.77 52.37 16.17
CA LEU A 78 -27.37 52.49 14.83
C LEU A 78 -26.40 53.03 13.78
N SER A 79 -25.42 53.83 14.18
CA SER A 79 -24.38 54.33 13.26
C SER A 79 -23.52 53.18 12.72
N GLU A 80 -23.12 52.25 13.59
CA GLU A 80 -22.33 51.08 13.22
C GLU A 80 -23.13 50.13 12.32
N ILE A 81 -24.38 49.86 12.69
CA ILE A 81 -25.27 49.00 11.89
C ILE A 81 -25.56 49.65 10.53
N GLY A 82 -25.79 50.96 10.48
CA GLY A 82 -26.03 51.70 9.25
C GLY A 82 -24.85 51.68 8.25
N ARG A 83 -23.61 51.42 8.72
CA ARG A 83 -22.46 51.18 7.84
C ARG A 83 -22.51 49.79 7.19
N ALA A 84 -22.98 48.78 7.93
CA ALA A 84 -23.14 47.42 7.42
C ALA A 84 -24.40 47.25 6.56
N PHE A 85 -25.49 47.95 6.91
CA PHE A 85 -26.79 47.88 6.26
C PHE A 85 -27.25 49.30 5.87
N PRO A 86 -26.97 49.76 4.64
CA PRO A 86 -27.24 51.13 4.21
C PRO A 86 -28.71 51.59 4.35
N ILE A 87 -29.65 50.66 4.33
CA ILE A 87 -31.09 50.92 4.50
C ILE A 87 -31.47 51.46 5.90
N ILE A 88 -30.60 51.26 6.90
CA ILE A 88 -30.79 51.72 8.29
C ILE A 88 -30.17 53.10 8.52
N ALA A 89 -29.29 53.56 7.63
CA ALA A 89 -28.66 54.88 7.74
C ALA A 89 -29.67 56.05 7.85
N PRO A 90 -30.82 56.06 7.15
CA PRO A 90 -31.83 57.10 7.31
C PRO A 90 -32.41 57.17 8.74
N ALA A 91 -32.69 56.02 9.37
CA ALA A 91 -33.20 55.94 10.74
C ALA A 91 -32.22 56.56 11.75
N PHE A 92 -30.93 56.28 11.59
CA PHE A 92 -29.87 56.90 12.39
C PHE A 92 -29.86 58.43 12.26
N VAL A 93 -29.92 58.95 11.02
CA VAL A 93 -29.92 60.40 10.78
C VAL A 93 -31.18 61.05 11.35
N LEU A 94 -32.35 60.44 11.17
CA LEU A 94 -33.63 60.94 11.69
C LEU A 94 -33.65 60.95 13.22
N LEU A 95 -33.18 59.88 13.87
CA LEU A 95 -33.07 59.83 15.34
C LEU A 95 -32.15 60.94 15.85
N LYS A 96 -31.01 61.17 15.19
CA LYS A 96 -30.10 62.26 15.54
C LYS A 96 -30.77 63.63 15.43
N ILE A 97 -31.54 63.87 14.37
CA ILE A 97 -32.29 65.12 14.20
C ILE A 97 -33.32 65.29 15.32
N ILE A 98 -34.08 64.24 15.66
CA ILE A 98 -35.06 64.26 16.75
C ILE A 98 -34.38 64.58 18.09
N VAL A 99 -33.26 63.92 18.38
CA VAL A 99 -32.46 64.19 19.60
C VAL A 99 -31.94 65.62 19.62
N ASP A 100 -31.45 66.16 18.49
CA ASP A 100 -30.96 67.53 18.42
C ASP A 100 -32.08 68.57 18.56
N LEU A 101 -33.29 68.27 18.09
CA LEU A 101 -34.48 69.11 18.28
C LEU A 101 -34.88 69.17 19.76
N GLU A 102 -34.95 68.01 20.41
CA GLU A 102 -35.37 67.92 21.81
C GLU A 102 -34.30 68.43 22.78
N LYS A 103 -33.00 68.27 22.46
CA LYS A 103 -31.90 68.92 23.22
C LYS A 103 -31.96 70.44 23.19
N LYS A 104 -32.48 71.03 22.11
CA LYS A 104 -32.61 72.49 21.94
C LYS A 104 -33.88 73.04 22.56
N ALA A 105 -34.85 72.20 22.93
CA ALA A 105 -36.09 72.65 23.52
C ALA A 105 -35.86 73.23 24.92
N GLN A 106 -36.47 74.39 25.21
CA GLN A 106 -36.32 75.09 26.49
C GLN A 106 -37.30 74.60 27.58
N ASP A 107 -38.24 73.71 27.21
CA ASP A 107 -39.26 73.12 28.08
C ASP A 107 -39.47 71.63 27.77
N VAL A 108 -39.70 70.85 28.82
CA VAL A 108 -40.05 69.43 28.74
C VAL A 108 -41.53 69.30 28.44
N ASP A 109 -41.87 68.54 27.39
CA ASP A 109 -43.26 68.27 26.99
C ASP A 109 -43.50 66.75 27.01
N ALA A 110 -44.54 66.32 27.72
CA ALA A 110 -44.81 64.90 27.95
C ALA A 110 -45.14 64.13 26.66
N LYS A 111 -45.77 64.79 25.66
CA LYS A 111 -46.10 64.18 24.37
C LYS A 111 -44.84 63.97 23.52
N CYS A 112 -43.94 64.95 23.52
CA CYS A 112 -42.64 64.83 22.85
C CYS A 112 -41.79 63.72 23.46
N ASN A 113 -41.72 63.64 24.79
CA ASN A 113 -41.02 62.57 25.49
C ASN A 113 -41.62 61.19 25.17
N ASP A 114 -42.96 61.06 25.18
CA ASP A 114 -43.64 59.81 24.82
C ASP A 114 -43.27 59.33 23.41
N LEU A 115 -43.26 60.22 22.41
CA LEU A 115 -42.84 59.86 21.05
C LEU A 115 -41.36 59.46 20.99
N VAL A 116 -40.47 60.16 21.71
CA VAL A 116 -39.03 59.80 21.78
C VAL A 116 -38.84 58.43 22.43
N GLU A 117 -39.57 58.10 23.49
CA GLU A 117 -39.53 56.76 24.11
C GLU A 117 -39.98 55.68 23.14
N ARG A 118 -41.12 55.88 22.44
CA ARG A 118 -41.63 54.92 21.44
C ARG A 118 -40.66 54.72 20.28
N ILE A 119 -40.06 55.81 19.78
CA ILE A 119 -39.04 55.77 18.72
C ILE A 119 -37.80 55.00 19.19
N THR A 120 -37.30 55.32 20.39
CA THR A 120 -36.11 54.67 20.95
C THR A 120 -36.35 53.17 21.13
N PHE A 121 -37.53 52.80 21.63
CA PHE A 121 -37.95 51.41 21.74
C PHE A 121 -37.96 50.71 20.37
N MET A 122 -38.66 51.27 19.38
CA MET A 122 -38.74 50.71 18.03
C MET A 122 -37.35 50.51 17.40
N LEU A 123 -36.49 51.52 17.50
CA LEU A 123 -35.16 51.48 16.91
C LEU A 123 -34.17 50.58 17.65
N SER A 124 -34.41 50.28 18.94
CA SER A 124 -33.56 49.39 19.73
C SER A 124 -33.53 47.94 19.21
N HIS A 125 -34.47 47.58 18.33
CA HIS A 125 -34.57 46.26 17.73
C HIS A 125 -33.83 46.10 16.39
N LEU A 126 -33.47 47.21 15.72
CA LEU A 126 -32.72 47.16 14.46
C LEU A 126 -31.34 46.45 14.54
N PRO A 127 -30.61 46.44 15.67
CA PRO A 127 -29.40 45.61 15.82
C PRO A 127 -29.60 44.12 15.54
N ALA A 128 -30.80 43.57 15.70
CA ALA A 128 -31.08 42.15 15.40
C ALA A 128 -30.85 41.78 13.91
N LEU A 129 -30.86 42.78 13.02
CA LEU A 129 -30.60 42.57 11.59
C LEU A 129 -29.17 42.07 11.29
N GLN A 130 -28.21 42.26 12.20
CA GLN A 130 -26.86 41.70 12.03
C GLN A 130 -26.84 40.17 12.04
N ASN A 131 -27.83 39.53 12.67
CA ASN A 131 -27.91 38.09 12.87
C ASN A 131 -29.04 37.44 12.05
N THR A 132 -29.73 38.21 11.21
CA THR A 132 -30.94 37.76 10.49
C THR A 132 -30.81 38.05 9.00
N GLU A 133 -31.19 37.10 8.15
CA GLU A 133 -31.22 37.33 6.70
C GLU A 133 -32.30 38.39 6.36
N VAL A 134 -31.89 39.45 5.66
CA VAL A 134 -32.79 40.58 5.32
C VAL A 134 -33.65 40.21 4.12
N LEU A 135 -34.86 39.72 4.39
CA LEU A 135 -35.86 39.44 3.37
C LEU A 135 -36.45 40.73 2.76
N PRO A 136 -36.97 40.70 1.52
CA PRO A 136 -37.65 41.85 0.90
C PRO A 136 -38.83 42.39 1.72
N ALA A 137 -39.52 41.53 2.48
CA ALA A 137 -40.58 41.94 3.40
C ALA A 137 -40.02 42.79 4.56
N THR A 138 -38.90 42.39 5.15
CA THR A 138 -38.19 43.12 6.20
C THR A 138 -37.69 44.48 5.70
N GLN A 139 -37.18 44.53 4.48
CA GLN A 139 -36.79 45.77 3.81
C GLN A 139 -37.96 46.76 3.70
N ARG A 140 -39.14 46.33 3.25
CA ARG A 140 -40.34 47.19 3.21
C ARG A 140 -40.80 47.68 4.59
N VAL A 141 -40.59 46.89 5.63
CA VAL A 141 -40.89 47.32 7.00
C VAL A 141 -39.91 48.40 7.45
N ILE A 142 -38.62 48.26 7.18
CA ILE A 142 -37.60 49.27 7.50
C ILE A 142 -37.84 50.57 6.72
N ASP A 143 -38.24 50.51 5.46
CA ASP A 143 -38.61 51.70 4.69
C ASP A 143 -39.79 52.44 5.33
N ARG A 144 -40.81 51.70 5.79
CA ARG A 144 -41.94 52.29 6.55
C ARG A 144 -41.49 52.87 7.90
N VAL A 145 -40.54 52.25 8.60
CA VAL A 145 -39.93 52.81 9.82
C VAL A 145 -39.30 54.17 9.51
N ASN A 146 -38.53 54.27 8.42
CA ASN A 146 -37.90 55.52 8.00
C ASN A 146 -38.93 56.61 7.68
N ASP A 147 -40.04 56.27 7.01
CA ASP A 147 -41.10 57.23 6.69
C ASP A 147 -41.87 57.69 7.94
N VAL A 148 -42.18 56.79 8.86
CA VAL A 148 -42.83 57.14 10.13
C VAL A 148 -41.92 58.02 10.98
N LEU A 149 -40.61 57.74 11.04
CA LEU A 149 -39.64 58.57 11.75
C LEU A 149 -39.50 59.97 11.14
N LYS A 150 -39.56 60.06 9.81
CA LYS A 150 -39.52 61.32 9.07
C LYS A 150 -40.75 62.17 9.34
N GLY A 151 -41.93 61.55 9.31
CA GLY A 151 -43.19 62.17 9.74
C GLY A 151 -43.14 62.64 11.19
N THR A 152 -42.56 61.83 12.08
CA THR A 152 -42.42 62.16 13.50
C THR A 152 -41.44 63.31 13.73
N ALA A 153 -40.28 63.30 13.07
CA ALA A 153 -39.31 64.39 13.14
C ALA A 153 -39.89 65.70 12.61
N ALA A 154 -40.67 65.65 11.52
CA ALA A 154 -41.37 66.81 10.99
C ALA A 154 -42.45 67.33 11.94
N LEU A 155 -43.21 66.44 12.59
CA LEU A 155 -44.19 66.78 13.61
C LEU A 155 -43.54 67.47 14.82
N LEU A 156 -42.48 66.88 15.37
CA LEU A 156 -41.74 67.45 16.50
C LEU A 156 -41.12 68.80 16.15
N ALA A 157 -40.49 68.92 14.98
CA ALA A 157 -39.93 70.19 14.52
C ALA A 157 -41.00 71.28 14.34
N ALA A 158 -42.15 70.94 13.74
CA ALA A 158 -43.26 71.87 13.55
C ALA A 158 -43.88 72.29 14.90
N TYR A 159 -44.08 71.34 15.81
CA TYR A 159 -44.61 71.58 17.15
C TYR A 159 -43.67 72.45 17.98
N ARG A 160 -42.35 72.16 17.98
CA ARG A 160 -41.35 72.95 18.70
C ARG A 160 -41.15 74.35 18.11
N LYS A 161 -41.50 74.56 16.84
CA LYS A 161 -41.53 75.88 16.19
C LYS A 161 -42.74 76.72 16.62
N GLN A 162 -43.82 76.11 17.11
CA GLN A 162 -44.94 76.85 17.72
C GLN A 162 -44.53 77.37 19.10
N GLY A 163 -44.96 78.57 19.44
CA GLY A 163 -44.84 79.20 20.74
C GLY A 163 -45.66 78.43 21.78
N ARG A 164 -45.31 78.60 23.05
CA ARG A 164 -45.92 77.82 24.15
C ARG A 164 -47.44 78.00 24.22
N LEU A 165 -47.93 79.21 23.92
CA LEU A 165 -49.35 79.52 23.87
C LEU A 165 -50.05 78.82 22.70
N ALA A 166 -49.46 78.88 21.50
CA ALA A 166 -50.00 78.26 20.30
C ALA A 166 -50.08 76.72 20.40
N ARG A 167 -49.11 76.09 21.07
CA ARG A 167 -49.08 74.64 21.29
C ARG A 167 -50.27 74.13 22.09
N ARG A 168 -50.68 74.87 23.13
CA ARG A 168 -51.79 74.50 24.04
C ARG A 168 -53.16 74.76 23.44
N LEU A 169 -53.33 75.88 22.75
CA LEU A 169 -54.63 76.28 22.16
C LEU A 169 -54.97 75.53 20.86
N SER A 170 -53.98 75.02 20.13
CA SER A 170 -54.21 74.15 18.97
C SER A 170 -54.64 72.75 19.41
N LEU A 171 -55.93 72.56 19.67
CA LEU A 171 -56.50 71.28 20.12
C LEU A 171 -56.19 70.12 19.15
N SER A 172 -56.03 70.41 17.85
CA SER A 172 -55.62 69.44 16.81
C SER A 172 -54.23 68.82 17.03
N ASN A 173 -53.40 69.42 17.90
CA ASN A 173 -52.07 68.87 18.21
C ASN A 173 -52.22 67.53 18.94
N SER A 174 -53.16 67.41 19.86
CA SER A 174 -53.40 66.16 20.59
C SER A 174 -53.73 64.99 19.66
N ASP A 175 -54.61 65.22 18.68
CA ASP A 175 -54.97 64.22 17.66
C ASP A 175 -53.78 63.85 16.76
N LYS A 176 -52.94 64.82 16.39
CA LYS A 176 -51.74 64.58 15.57
C LYS A 176 -50.69 63.75 16.30
N PHE A 177 -50.48 64.00 17.60
CA PHE A 177 -49.58 63.20 18.42
C PHE A 177 -50.13 61.79 18.66
N ALA A 178 -51.45 61.65 18.87
CA ALA A 178 -52.12 60.35 18.97
C ALA A 178 -51.99 59.52 17.69
N ALA A 179 -52.25 60.12 16.52
CA ALA A 179 -52.08 59.47 15.22
C ALA A 179 -50.61 59.08 14.96
N CYS A 180 -49.66 59.95 15.32
CA CYS A 180 -48.23 59.67 15.20
C CYS A 180 -47.80 58.50 16.10
N ALA A 181 -48.25 58.48 17.35
CA ALA A 181 -47.99 57.37 18.28
C ALA A 181 -48.56 56.04 17.75
N GLN A 182 -49.77 56.05 17.21
CA GLN A 182 -50.36 54.86 16.58
C GLN A 182 -49.55 54.36 15.38
N ASN A 183 -49.06 55.27 14.53
CA ASN A 183 -48.21 54.91 13.39
C ASN A 183 -46.88 54.28 13.84
N ILE A 184 -46.24 54.84 14.88
CA ILE A 184 -45.02 54.27 15.47
C ILE A 184 -45.31 52.89 16.06
N ASN A 185 -46.41 52.72 16.79
CA ASN A 185 -46.76 51.44 17.41
C ASN A 185 -47.03 50.35 16.38
N THR A 186 -47.77 50.68 15.31
CA THR A 186 -48.07 49.78 14.20
C THR A 186 -46.77 49.37 13.50
N CYS A 187 -45.90 50.34 13.23
CA CYS A 187 -44.62 50.09 12.56
C CYS A 187 -43.66 49.26 13.44
N CYS A 188 -43.62 49.52 14.74
CA CYS A 188 -42.84 48.73 15.69
C CYS A 188 -43.34 47.28 15.77
N SER A 189 -44.65 47.06 15.75
CA SER A 189 -45.26 45.72 15.76
C SER A 189 -44.90 44.94 14.49
N ASP A 190 -45.00 45.59 13.33
CA ASP A 190 -44.57 45.02 12.05
C ASP A 190 -43.07 44.65 12.05
N LEU A 191 -42.23 45.52 12.63
CA LEU A 191 -40.79 45.29 12.74
C LEU A 191 -40.47 44.08 13.62
N LEU A 192 -41.11 43.96 14.77
CA LEU A 192 -40.93 42.83 15.68
C LEU A 192 -41.36 41.50 15.04
N MET A 193 -42.49 41.50 14.34
CA MET A 193 -42.94 40.31 13.59
C MET A 193 -41.95 39.95 12.47
N SER A 194 -41.47 40.94 11.71
CA SER A 194 -40.53 40.69 10.61
C SER A 194 -39.17 40.18 11.06
N LEU A 195 -38.75 40.53 12.27
CA LEU A 195 -37.51 40.05 12.90
C LEU A 195 -37.71 38.73 13.67
N GLN A 196 -38.91 38.15 13.65
CA GLN A 196 -39.29 36.95 14.42
C GLN A 196 -39.02 37.09 15.92
N ILE A 197 -39.08 38.30 16.46
CA ILE A 197 -38.86 38.56 17.88
C ILE A 197 -40.18 38.29 18.62
N HIS A 198 -40.31 37.09 19.20
CA HIS A 198 -41.44 36.75 20.07
C HIS A 198 -41.32 37.48 21.42
N GLN A 199 -42.18 38.46 21.67
CA GLN A 199 -42.25 39.14 22.96
C GLN A 199 -43.15 38.35 23.93
N THR A 200 -42.60 37.97 25.09
CA THR A 200 -43.32 37.25 26.17
C THR A 200 -43.90 38.18 27.24
N VAL A 201 -43.74 39.50 27.12
CA VAL A 201 -44.16 40.50 28.11
C VAL A 201 -45.00 41.58 27.42
N GLN A 202 -46.14 41.96 28.03
CA GLN A 202 -46.96 43.09 27.57
C GLN A 202 -46.11 44.36 27.49
N VAL A 203 -45.90 44.88 26.28
CA VAL A 203 -45.13 46.09 26.05
C VAL A 203 -46.01 47.30 26.38
N ASP A 204 -45.98 47.73 27.63
CA ASP A 204 -46.74 48.87 28.16
C ASP A 204 -46.52 50.14 27.31
N ILE A 205 -45.30 50.36 26.82
CA ILE A 205 -44.97 51.50 25.95
C ILE A 205 -45.72 51.51 24.60
N LEU A 206 -46.09 50.36 24.04
CA LEU A 206 -46.83 50.28 22.77
C LEU A 206 -48.36 50.33 22.97
N THR A 207 -48.84 50.15 24.21
CA THR A 207 -50.28 50.04 24.53
C THR A 207 -50.82 51.24 25.33
N ARG A 208 -49.95 52.02 26.00
CA ARG A 208 -50.35 53.23 26.72
C ARG A 208 -50.86 54.34 25.79
N SER A 209 -51.84 55.12 26.26
CA SER A 209 -52.31 56.34 25.57
C SER A 209 -51.25 57.45 25.61
N VAL A 210 -51.30 58.37 24.64
CA VAL A 210 -50.44 59.57 24.66
C VAL A 210 -50.77 60.40 25.91
N PRO A 211 -49.76 60.86 26.68
CA PRO A 211 -49.98 61.69 27.86
C PRO A 211 -50.76 62.96 27.53
N VAL A 212 -51.74 63.30 28.37
CA VAL A 212 -52.49 64.56 28.26
C VAL A 212 -51.85 65.56 29.23
N ASP A 213 -51.45 66.73 28.72
CA ASP A 213 -50.89 67.81 29.54
C ASP A 213 -52.03 68.55 30.27
N GLU A 214 -51.84 68.90 31.55
CA GLU A 214 -52.81 69.69 32.33
C GLU A 214 -53.14 71.02 31.64
N GLY A 215 -52.17 71.61 30.93
CA GLY A 215 -52.36 72.82 30.13
C GLY A 215 -53.21 72.62 28.88
N ASP A 216 -53.26 71.41 28.29
CA ASP A 216 -54.17 71.10 27.19
C ASP A 216 -55.61 70.90 27.68
N VAL A 217 -55.78 70.30 28.87
CA VAL A 217 -57.09 70.15 29.51
C VAL A 217 -57.66 71.53 29.82
N ALA A 218 -56.85 72.40 30.43
CA ALA A 218 -57.23 73.78 30.69
C ALA A 218 -57.55 74.55 29.39
N ALA A 219 -56.79 74.36 28.31
CA ALA A 219 -57.08 74.95 27.01
C ALA A 219 -58.43 74.47 26.45
N ARG A 220 -58.71 73.16 26.54
CA ARG A 220 -59.97 72.57 26.07
C ARG A 220 -61.17 73.09 26.85
N GLU A 221 -61.08 73.13 28.18
CA GLU A 221 -62.11 73.69 29.07
C GLU A 221 -62.33 75.19 28.82
N PHE A 222 -61.24 75.95 28.62
CA PHE A 222 -61.30 77.38 28.32
C PHE A 222 -62.00 77.65 26.98
N VAL A 223 -61.65 76.90 25.91
CA VAL A 223 -62.31 76.99 24.60
C VAL A 223 -63.78 76.60 24.68
N GLN A 224 -64.11 75.56 25.46
CA GLN A 224 -65.49 75.11 25.64
C GLN A 224 -66.35 76.14 26.39
N THR A 225 -65.77 76.83 27.38
CA THR A 225 -66.43 77.86 28.17
C THR A 225 -66.69 79.15 27.36
N HIS A 226 -65.87 79.43 26.34
CA HIS A 226 -65.90 80.67 25.56
C HIS A 226 -66.44 80.48 24.12
N GLY A 227 -67.39 79.57 23.91
CA GLY A 227 -68.13 79.45 22.64
C GLY A 227 -67.71 78.29 21.72
N GLY A 228 -66.83 77.40 22.18
CA GLY A 228 -66.59 76.08 21.57
C GLY A 228 -65.77 76.07 20.27
N SER A 229 -65.27 77.21 19.79
CA SER A 229 -64.41 77.29 18.60
C SER A 229 -63.10 78.02 18.88
N VAL A 230 -61.98 77.39 18.52
CA VAL A 230 -60.63 77.97 18.63
C VAL A 230 -60.49 79.21 17.73
N ASP A 231 -61.17 79.25 16.58
CA ASP A 231 -61.09 80.37 15.63
C ASP A 231 -61.67 81.68 16.21
N ALA A 232 -62.67 81.58 17.09
CA ALA A 232 -63.22 82.74 17.80
C ALA A 232 -62.21 83.31 18.82
N LEU A 233 -61.47 82.43 19.48
CA LEU A 233 -60.42 82.82 20.44
C LEU A 233 -59.22 83.48 19.75
N VAL A 234 -58.84 83.00 18.56
CA VAL A 234 -57.70 83.52 17.77
C VAL A 234 -57.95 84.93 17.20
N GLN A 235 -59.22 85.34 17.09
CA GLN A 235 -59.60 86.67 16.61
C GLN A 235 -59.76 87.71 17.74
N ASP A 236 -59.85 87.27 19.00
CA ASP A 236 -60.01 88.14 20.18
C ASP A 236 -58.73 88.20 21.03
N ARG A 237 -58.07 89.36 21.02
CA ARG A 237 -56.80 89.60 21.72
C ARG A 237 -56.97 89.62 23.24
N GLU A 238 -58.14 90.00 23.76
CA GLU A 238 -58.37 90.07 25.21
C GLU A 238 -58.53 88.67 25.81
N LEU A 239 -59.27 87.79 25.15
CA LEU A 239 -59.46 86.39 25.58
C LEU A 239 -58.14 85.59 25.56
N LEU A 240 -57.27 85.82 24.57
CA LEU A 240 -55.93 85.21 24.54
C LEU A 240 -55.04 85.70 25.69
N GLY A 241 -55.12 86.99 26.02
CA GLY A 241 -54.40 87.57 27.17
C GLY A 241 -54.92 87.10 28.52
N GLU A 242 -56.19 86.72 28.62
CA GLU A 242 -56.78 86.09 29.80
C GLU A 242 -56.28 84.65 29.98
N PHE A 243 -56.35 83.83 28.93
CA PHE A 243 -55.82 82.46 28.96
C PHE A 243 -54.33 82.41 29.29
N ALA A 244 -53.53 83.29 28.66
CA ALA A 244 -52.10 83.35 28.91
C ALA A 244 -51.77 83.73 30.36
N ARG A 245 -52.52 84.66 30.98
CA ARG A 245 -52.37 84.98 32.41
C ARG A 245 -52.77 83.81 33.31
N GLN A 246 -53.87 83.11 33.01
CA GLN A 246 -54.31 81.93 33.77
C GLN A 246 -53.27 80.81 33.72
N GLN A 247 -52.54 80.69 32.61
CA GLN A 247 -51.52 79.66 32.39
C GLN A 247 -50.08 80.12 32.67
N HIS A 248 -49.90 81.33 33.21
CA HIS A 248 -48.59 81.96 33.47
C HIS A 248 -47.66 82.02 32.23
N LEU A 249 -48.24 82.26 31.05
CA LEU A 249 -47.53 82.40 29.77
C LEU A 249 -47.47 83.87 29.34
N ALA A 250 -46.39 84.25 28.66
CA ALA A 250 -46.28 85.54 27.98
C ALA A 250 -46.93 85.44 26.59
N VAL A 251 -47.58 86.52 26.14
CA VAL A 251 -48.12 86.64 24.77
C VAL A 251 -47.21 87.56 23.97
N ASP A 252 -46.59 87.05 22.90
CA ASP A 252 -45.87 87.87 21.94
C ASP A 252 -46.67 88.05 20.62
N GLU A 253 -46.22 88.96 19.75
CA GLU A 253 -46.89 89.22 18.46
C GLU A 253 -46.69 88.08 17.44
N SER A 254 -45.66 87.25 17.63
CA SER A 254 -45.36 86.06 16.83
C SER A 254 -46.29 84.88 17.16
N ASP A 255 -46.80 84.78 18.39
CA ASP A 255 -47.77 83.78 18.84
C ASP A 255 -49.09 83.89 18.05
N MET A 256 -49.51 85.12 17.74
CA MET A 256 -50.69 85.40 16.91
C MET A 256 -50.55 84.91 15.47
N ILE A 257 -49.35 85.08 14.90
CA ILE A 257 -49.03 84.62 13.53
C ILE A 257 -48.95 83.08 13.52
N GLN A 258 -48.38 82.49 14.56
CA GLN A 258 -48.22 81.04 14.69
C GLN A 258 -49.55 80.33 14.94
N LEU A 259 -50.49 80.92 15.69
CA LEU A 259 -51.86 80.43 15.87
C LEU A 259 -52.64 80.37 14.55
N ARG A 260 -52.35 81.27 13.59
CA ARG A 260 -52.95 81.28 12.25
C ARG A 260 -52.22 80.40 11.24
N THR A 261 -51.04 79.87 11.59
CA THR A 261 -50.25 79.05 10.67
C THR A 261 -50.75 77.61 10.71
N ASN A 262 -51.20 77.09 9.57
CA ASN A 262 -51.60 75.69 9.48
C ASN A 262 -50.39 74.78 9.68
N MET A 263 -50.38 74.07 10.80
CA MET A 263 -49.30 73.14 11.16
C MET A 263 -49.13 72.01 10.13
N ALA A 264 -50.18 71.63 9.39
CA ALA A 264 -50.08 70.62 8.34
C ALA A 264 -49.11 71.06 7.22
N ASP A 265 -49.17 72.33 6.81
CA ASP A 265 -48.31 72.88 5.75
C ASP A 265 -46.85 72.97 6.23
N SER A 266 -46.64 73.34 7.50
CA SER A 266 -45.30 73.35 8.12
C SER A 266 -44.72 71.94 8.23
N ILE A 267 -45.54 70.92 8.55
CA ILE A 267 -45.10 69.52 8.60
C ILE A 267 -44.69 69.06 7.20
N GLN A 268 -45.48 69.33 6.15
CA GLN A 268 -45.15 68.96 4.78
C GLN A 268 -43.86 69.63 4.29
N GLN A 269 -43.67 70.92 4.58
CA GLN A 269 -42.44 71.63 4.19
C GLN A 269 -41.20 71.07 4.91
N ILE A 270 -41.29 70.78 6.21
CA ILE A 270 -40.18 70.19 6.97
C ILE A 270 -39.92 68.76 6.51
N HIS A 271 -40.96 67.99 6.22
CA HIS A 271 -40.85 66.63 5.70
C HIS A 271 -40.08 66.60 4.37
N ALA A 272 -40.42 67.48 3.41
CA ALA A 272 -39.70 67.60 2.14
C ALA A 272 -38.22 68.00 2.33
N ARG A 273 -37.93 68.87 3.30
CA ARG A 273 -36.56 69.24 3.63
C ARG A 273 -35.77 68.08 4.23
N LEU A 274 -36.39 67.30 5.12
CA LEU A 274 -35.76 66.12 5.72
C LEU A 274 -35.45 65.05 4.66
N GLU A 275 -36.35 64.86 3.68
CA GLU A 275 -36.12 63.97 2.54
C GLU A 275 -34.81 64.31 1.79
N SER A 276 -34.63 65.59 1.47
CA SER A 276 -33.42 66.07 0.78
C SER A 276 -32.14 65.82 1.59
N VAL A 277 -32.18 66.03 2.91
CA VAL A 277 -31.03 65.78 3.81
C VAL A 277 -30.70 64.28 3.89
N LEU A 278 -31.70 63.41 3.85
CA LEU A 278 -31.49 61.97 3.90
C LEU A 278 -30.86 61.45 2.61
N GLN A 279 -31.33 61.90 1.44
CA GLN A 279 -30.76 61.49 0.15
C GLN A 279 -29.25 61.79 0.05
N VAL A 280 -28.81 62.97 0.51
CA VAL A 280 -27.38 63.35 0.50
C VAL A 280 -26.54 62.48 1.44
N ASN A 281 -27.04 62.18 2.65
CA ASN A 281 -26.29 61.40 3.63
C ASN A 281 -26.20 59.91 3.28
N VAL A 282 -27.24 59.32 2.68
CA VAL A 282 -27.23 57.92 2.23
C VAL A 282 -26.21 57.71 1.11
N GLN A 283 -26.11 58.65 0.16
CA GLN A 283 -25.12 58.58 -0.91
C GLN A 283 -23.67 58.63 -0.39
N LEU A 284 -23.41 59.43 0.65
CA LEU A 284 -22.08 59.50 1.29
C LEU A 284 -21.73 58.21 2.07
N ALA A 285 -22.70 57.60 2.75
CA ALA A 285 -22.48 56.36 3.50
C ALA A 285 -22.18 55.16 2.59
N LEU A 286 -22.89 55.05 1.46
CA LEU A 286 -22.67 54.01 0.45
C LEU A 286 -21.27 54.09 -0.18
N ALA A 287 -20.83 55.30 -0.55
CA ALA A 287 -19.52 55.51 -1.15
C ALA A 287 -18.36 55.20 -0.19
N GLY A 288 -18.51 55.49 1.11
CA GLY A 288 -17.51 55.19 2.13
C GLY A 288 -17.40 53.70 2.46
N GLY A 289 -18.53 52.99 2.56
CA GLY A 289 -18.57 51.56 2.86
C GLY A 289 -17.95 50.69 1.76
N LEU A 290 -18.28 50.98 0.49
CA LEU A 290 -17.74 50.24 -0.66
C LEU A 290 -16.23 50.42 -0.82
N LYS A 291 -15.69 51.60 -0.50
CA LYS A 291 -14.25 51.88 -0.61
C LYS A 291 -13.43 51.09 0.41
N ASN A 292 -13.92 50.95 1.65
CA ASN A 292 -13.22 50.18 2.68
C ASN A 292 -13.23 48.68 2.39
N LEU A 293 -14.37 48.16 1.92
CA LEU A 293 -14.50 46.75 1.50
C LEU A 293 -13.56 46.42 0.33
N ALA A 294 -13.45 47.32 -0.66
CA ALA A 294 -12.51 47.15 -1.77
C ALA A 294 -11.03 47.18 -1.33
N LEU A 295 -10.68 47.99 -0.32
CA LEU A 295 -9.33 48.03 0.24
C LEU A 295 -8.99 46.75 1.03
N GLU A 296 -9.95 46.19 1.79
CA GLU A 296 -9.77 44.92 2.49
C GLU A 296 -9.62 43.75 1.50
N PHE A 297 -10.43 43.69 0.44
CA PHE A 297 -10.28 42.68 -0.61
C PHE A 297 -8.92 42.79 -1.32
N SER A 298 -8.47 44.00 -1.64
CA SER A 298 -7.16 44.21 -2.27
C SER A 298 -6.00 43.84 -1.34
N ALA A 299 -6.13 44.08 -0.02
CA ALA A 299 -5.13 43.67 0.97
C ALA A 299 -5.06 42.15 1.16
N LEU A 300 -6.21 41.44 1.10
CA LEU A 300 -6.28 39.98 1.15
C LEU A 300 -5.72 39.34 -0.14
N GLU A 301 -5.99 39.92 -1.31
CA GLU A 301 -5.41 39.45 -2.57
C GLU A 301 -3.90 39.68 -2.68
N ALA A 302 -3.37 40.71 -2.02
CA ALA A 302 -1.94 41.01 -1.95
C ALA A 302 -1.17 40.11 -0.96
N GLU A 303 -1.86 39.32 -0.14
CA GLU A 303 -1.20 38.44 0.83
C GLU A 303 -0.45 37.30 0.12
N GLN A 304 0.76 37.00 0.59
CA GLN A 304 1.57 35.92 0.01
C GLN A 304 0.83 34.58 0.15
N LYS A 305 0.64 33.90 -0.99
CA LYS A 305 0.11 32.53 -1.04
C LYS A 305 1.22 31.53 -0.80
N PHE A 306 0.97 30.57 0.08
CA PHE A 306 1.83 29.44 0.38
C PHE A 306 1.14 28.14 -0.06
N ILE A 307 1.90 27.11 -0.39
CA ILE A 307 1.36 25.76 -0.61
C ILE A 307 1.63 24.92 0.63
N CYS A 308 0.59 24.29 1.16
CA CYS A 308 0.72 23.46 2.34
C CYS A 308 1.41 22.13 2.01
N VAL A 309 2.52 21.80 2.68
CA VAL A 309 3.24 20.54 2.45
C VAL A 309 2.53 19.28 2.97
N GLN A 310 1.45 19.44 3.76
CA GLN A 310 0.71 18.33 4.38
C GLN A 310 -0.51 17.92 3.56
N CYS A 311 -1.24 18.88 2.98
CA CYS A 311 -2.47 18.67 2.21
C CYS A 311 -2.42 19.20 0.78
N GLU A 312 -1.30 19.82 0.37
CA GLU A 312 -1.04 20.36 -0.97
C GLU A 312 -1.99 21.50 -1.40
N LYS A 313 -2.79 22.04 -0.47
CA LYS A 313 -3.68 23.19 -0.72
C LYS A 313 -2.95 24.51 -0.54
N GLU A 314 -3.32 25.50 -1.36
CA GLU A 314 -2.90 26.89 -1.20
C GLU A 314 -3.55 27.52 0.04
N TYR A 315 -2.79 28.33 0.77
CA TYR A 315 -3.25 29.06 1.94
C TYR A 315 -2.50 30.39 2.11
N THR A 316 -3.06 31.30 2.90
CA THR A 316 -2.42 32.55 3.35
C THR A 316 -2.34 32.57 4.88
N ASN A 317 -1.55 33.47 5.48
CA ASN A 317 -1.44 33.49 6.94
C ASN A 317 -2.79 33.86 7.59
N TYR A 318 -3.58 34.73 6.95
CA TYR A 318 -4.93 35.07 7.38
C TYR A 318 -5.88 33.86 7.39
N THR A 319 -5.76 32.96 6.42
CA THR A 319 -6.62 31.76 6.29
C THR A 319 -6.09 30.55 7.08
N ASN A 320 -4.93 30.68 7.74
CA ASN A 320 -4.24 29.58 8.43
C ASN A 320 -4.69 29.38 9.89
N GLY A 321 -5.92 28.93 10.08
CA GLY A 321 -6.47 28.57 11.38
C GLY A 321 -6.05 27.16 11.86
N PRO A 322 -6.28 26.83 13.15
CA PRO A 322 -5.88 25.55 13.78
C PRO A 322 -6.46 24.27 13.16
N GLN A 323 -7.48 24.37 12.30
CA GLN A 323 -8.10 23.22 11.61
C GLN A 323 -8.17 23.42 10.09
N SER A 324 -7.44 24.40 9.53
CA SER A 324 -7.47 24.70 8.10
C SER A 324 -6.84 23.58 7.26
N CYS A 325 -5.80 22.92 7.79
CA CYS A 325 -5.19 21.77 7.15
C CYS A 325 -5.85 20.47 7.61
N SER A 326 -6.10 19.56 6.67
CA SER A 326 -6.61 18.22 6.92
C SER A 326 -5.72 17.19 6.23
N PHE A 327 -5.18 16.22 6.97
CA PHE A 327 -4.24 15.23 6.41
C PHE A 327 -4.35 13.86 7.11
N HIS A 328 -3.67 12.86 6.53
CA HIS A 328 -3.50 11.54 7.12
C HIS A 328 -2.15 11.42 7.81
N ARG A 329 -2.12 10.78 8.98
CA ARG A 329 -0.89 10.50 9.73
C ARG A 329 0.01 9.47 9.04
N ALA A 330 -0.60 8.49 8.37
CA ALA A 330 0.08 7.39 7.71
C ALA A 330 0.08 7.51 6.18
N MET A 331 0.97 6.78 5.52
CA MET A 331 0.96 6.62 4.06
C MET A 331 -0.16 5.66 3.65
N PHE A 332 -0.72 5.87 2.45
CA PHE A 332 -1.76 5.00 1.90
C PHE A 332 -1.21 3.58 1.65
N ASN A 333 -1.89 2.55 2.15
CA ASN A 333 -1.53 1.17 1.86
C ASN A 333 -2.24 0.72 0.57
N SER A 334 -1.48 0.48 -0.50
CA SER A 334 -2.01 0.06 -1.80
C SER A 334 -2.62 -1.34 -1.80
N GLU A 335 -2.10 -2.26 -0.97
CA GLU A 335 -2.60 -3.63 -0.87
C GLU A 335 -3.94 -3.67 -0.13
N ALA A 336 -4.01 -3.00 1.02
CA ALA A 336 -5.22 -2.92 1.82
C ALA A 336 -6.23 -1.89 1.30
N LYS A 337 -5.83 -1.03 0.35
CA LYS A 337 -6.62 0.07 -0.25
C LYS A 337 -7.20 1.07 0.75
N HIS A 338 -6.53 1.27 1.89
CA HIS A 338 -6.92 2.25 2.90
C HIS A 338 -5.70 2.84 3.62
N PHE A 339 -5.90 3.94 4.34
CA PHE A 339 -4.88 4.47 5.25
C PHE A 339 -4.87 3.66 6.56
N PRO A 340 -3.72 3.17 7.05
CA PRO A 340 -3.67 2.36 8.26
C PRO A 340 -3.94 3.14 9.55
N CYS A 341 -3.86 4.48 9.52
CA CYS A 341 -4.15 5.31 10.69
C CYS A 341 -5.64 5.39 11.07
N CYS A 342 -6.56 5.15 10.14
CA CYS A 342 -8.00 5.30 10.38
C CYS A 342 -8.88 4.38 9.52
N SER A 343 -8.30 3.58 8.63
CA SER A 343 -8.99 2.69 7.68
C SER A 343 -10.02 3.37 6.77
N THR A 344 -9.94 4.70 6.64
CA THR A 344 -10.81 5.51 5.79
C THR A 344 -10.00 6.34 4.80
N ASN A 345 -10.64 6.77 3.71
CA ASN A 345 -10.05 7.72 2.77
C ASN A 345 -10.11 9.17 3.27
N HIS A 346 -11.04 9.49 4.18
CA HIS A 346 -11.18 10.83 4.76
C HIS A 346 -10.03 11.14 5.74
N PRO A 347 -9.45 12.36 5.70
CA PRO A 347 -8.37 12.76 6.60
C PRO A 347 -8.73 12.58 8.08
N CYS A 348 -7.80 12.07 8.87
CA CYS A 348 -8.01 11.80 10.29
C CYS A 348 -7.33 12.81 11.23
N GLN A 349 -6.57 13.77 10.70
CA GLN A 349 -5.90 14.82 11.47
C GLN A 349 -6.21 16.20 10.90
N PHE A 350 -6.30 17.18 11.80
CA PHE A 350 -6.55 18.58 11.47
C PHE A 350 -5.54 19.47 12.18
N GLY A 351 -5.06 20.52 11.51
CA GLY A 351 -4.02 21.39 12.02
C GLY A 351 -3.92 22.72 11.26
N THR A 352 -2.91 23.51 11.58
CA THR A 352 -2.51 24.66 10.74
C THR A 352 -1.73 24.16 9.53
N HIS A 353 -1.88 24.84 8.40
CA HIS A 353 -1.04 24.64 7.24
C HIS A 353 0.42 24.99 7.54
N ARG A 354 1.33 24.20 6.96
CA ARG A 354 2.78 24.43 6.96
C ARG A 354 3.28 24.62 5.54
N SER A 355 4.12 25.63 5.31
CA SER A 355 4.79 25.90 4.02
C SER A 355 6.07 25.09 3.84
N GLN A 356 6.60 24.51 4.93
CA GLN A 356 7.83 23.72 4.94
C GLN A 356 7.59 22.38 5.61
N HIS A 357 8.23 21.34 5.07
CA HIS A 357 8.23 20.02 5.69
C HIS A 357 9.00 20.02 7.00
N HIS A 358 8.42 19.36 8.00
CA HIS A 358 8.97 19.20 9.34
C HIS A 358 8.85 17.72 9.78
N CYS A 359 9.58 17.35 10.84
CA CYS A 359 9.48 16.03 11.48
C CYS A 359 8.76 16.04 12.83
N ASP A 360 8.23 17.19 13.27
CA ASP A 360 7.55 17.36 14.58
C ASP A 360 6.41 16.37 14.84
N TYR A 361 5.72 15.94 13.77
CA TYR A 361 4.68 14.92 13.81
C TYR A 361 4.52 14.26 12.43
N PRO A 362 4.05 13.00 12.39
CA PRO A 362 3.92 12.24 11.15
C PRO A 362 2.73 12.65 10.29
N TYR A 363 2.95 12.71 8.97
CA TYR A 363 1.92 12.86 7.95
C TYR A 363 2.33 12.15 6.64
N SER A 364 1.34 11.71 5.87
CA SER A 364 1.49 10.91 4.65
C SER A 364 2.57 11.45 3.68
N ALA A 365 2.43 12.71 3.27
CA ALA A 365 3.32 13.33 2.29
C ALA A 365 4.78 13.38 2.77
N PHE A 366 5.00 13.56 4.07
CA PHE A 366 6.34 13.53 4.65
C PHE A 366 6.96 12.14 4.63
N LEU A 367 6.22 11.11 5.05
CA LEU A 367 6.72 9.73 5.04
C LEU A 367 7.14 9.33 3.62
N LEU A 368 6.32 9.67 2.62
CA LEU A 368 6.64 9.43 1.22
C LEU A 368 7.91 10.19 0.79
N ARG A 369 8.04 11.46 1.17
CA ARG A 369 9.22 12.28 0.85
C ARG A 369 10.48 11.71 1.49
N ALA A 370 10.44 11.37 2.77
CA ALA A 370 11.57 10.83 3.52
C ALA A 370 12.02 9.47 2.95
N LEU A 371 11.08 8.58 2.62
CA LEU A 371 11.39 7.31 1.97
C LEU A 371 12.05 7.50 0.58
N LYS A 372 11.56 8.45 -0.22
CA LYS A 372 12.18 8.80 -1.51
C LYS A 372 13.59 9.36 -1.33
N ALA A 373 13.81 10.19 -0.32
CA ALA A 373 15.12 10.74 -0.01
C ALA A 373 16.12 9.64 0.37
N LYS A 374 15.69 8.63 1.16
CA LYS A 374 16.55 7.50 1.57
C LYS A 374 16.66 6.38 0.52
N ALA A 375 16.08 6.54 -0.68
CA ALA A 375 16.25 5.55 -1.74
C ALA A 375 17.73 5.42 -2.15
N HIS A 376 18.10 4.23 -2.65
CA HIS A 376 19.47 3.94 -3.08
C HIS A 376 20.01 5.05 -3.99
N GLY A 377 21.27 5.47 -3.80
CA GLY A 377 21.96 6.51 -4.59
C GLY A 377 21.46 7.96 -4.44
N ASN A 378 20.46 8.22 -3.61
CA ASN A 378 20.09 9.59 -3.23
C ASN A 378 20.85 10.13 -2.02
N VAL A 379 21.46 9.25 -1.23
CA VAL A 379 22.26 9.58 -0.04
C VAL A 379 23.61 8.87 -0.13
N VAL A 380 24.68 9.58 0.18
CA VAL A 380 25.99 8.97 0.49
C VAL A 380 26.05 8.76 1.98
N GLU A 381 25.90 7.52 2.43
CA GLU A 381 25.97 7.17 3.85
C GLU A 381 27.41 7.39 4.37
N TRP A 382 27.54 8.15 5.46
CA TRP A 382 28.84 8.40 6.11
C TRP A 382 29.05 7.49 7.31
N ALA A 383 27.99 7.26 8.09
CA ALA A 383 27.94 6.28 9.17
C ALA A 383 26.49 5.85 9.44
N SER A 384 26.30 4.57 9.75
CA SER A 384 25.02 4.01 10.21
C SER A 384 25.25 3.04 11.36
N VAL A 385 24.27 2.94 12.24
CA VAL A 385 24.14 1.92 13.29
C VAL A 385 22.74 1.33 13.20
N LYS A 386 22.64 0.01 13.25
CA LYS A 386 21.35 -0.70 13.26
C LYS A 386 21.46 -1.90 14.18
N ASP A 387 20.59 -1.95 15.17
CA ASP A 387 20.47 -3.07 16.10
C ASP A 387 19.05 -3.64 16.02
N THR A 388 18.93 -4.96 15.97
CA THR A 388 17.64 -5.64 15.74
C THR A 388 17.29 -6.46 16.97
N ASN A 389 16.08 -6.24 17.49
CA ASN A 389 15.51 -7.03 18.57
C ASN A 389 15.26 -8.46 18.07
N LEU A 390 15.89 -9.42 18.75
CA LEU A 390 15.88 -10.82 18.37
C LEU A 390 14.60 -11.56 18.81
N GLU A 391 13.70 -10.92 19.56
CA GLU A 391 12.41 -11.48 19.94
C GLU A 391 11.27 -11.07 18.98
N ASP A 392 11.22 -9.80 18.56
CA ASP A 392 10.12 -9.25 17.75
C ASP A 392 10.54 -8.74 16.37
N SER A 393 11.83 -8.82 16.02
CA SER A 393 12.42 -8.33 14.77
C SER A 393 12.30 -6.82 14.52
N SER A 394 11.90 -6.04 15.52
CA SER A 394 11.96 -4.58 15.45
C SER A 394 13.42 -4.12 15.43
N SER A 395 13.72 -2.99 14.79
CA SER A 395 15.10 -2.49 14.72
C SER A 395 15.20 -1.05 15.18
N GLN A 396 16.20 -0.80 16.03
CA GLN A 396 16.67 0.53 16.40
C GLN A 396 17.79 0.92 15.44
N GLN A 397 17.66 2.08 14.78
CA GLN A 397 18.64 2.50 13.78
C GLN A 397 18.87 4.00 13.82
N ALA A 398 20.08 4.42 13.47
CA ALA A 398 20.41 5.82 13.25
C ALA A 398 21.47 5.91 12.15
N ASP A 399 21.35 6.93 11.29
CA ASP A 399 22.27 7.17 10.19
C ASP A 399 22.54 8.65 9.96
N VAL A 400 23.75 8.91 9.47
CA VAL A 400 24.20 10.22 9.00
C VAL A 400 24.83 10.05 7.62
N GLY A 401 24.52 10.97 6.72
CA GLY A 401 25.10 10.99 5.39
C GLY A 401 24.91 12.32 4.67
N GLN A 402 25.37 12.38 3.43
CA GLN A 402 25.14 13.52 2.54
C GLN A 402 23.92 13.27 1.67
N LEU A 403 22.93 14.16 1.71
CA LEU A 403 21.81 14.13 0.79
C LEU A 403 22.25 14.67 -0.58
N LEU A 404 22.19 13.83 -1.60
CA LEU A 404 22.50 14.21 -2.98
C LEU A 404 21.25 14.64 -3.74
N ARG A 405 20.10 13.99 -3.50
CA ARG A 405 18.85 14.16 -4.25
C ARG A 405 17.64 13.87 -3.36
N TRP A 406 16.53 14.56 -3.56
CA TRP A 406 15.28 14.26 -2.84
C TRP A 406 14.51 13.05 -3.41
N VAL A 407 14.71 12.74 -4.70
CA VAL A 407 14.01 11.67 -5.42
C VAL A 407 14.98 11.01 -6.40
N TRP A 408 14.84 9.70 -6.59
CA TRP A 408 15.66 8.93 -7.53
C TRP A 408 15.60 9.53 -8.93
N ARG A 409 16.77 9.71 -9.57
CA ARG A 409 16.94 10.40 -10.88
C ARG A 409 16.45 11.87 -10.92
N GLY A 410 16.15 12.48 -9.78
CA GLY A 410 15.85 13.93 -9.69
C GLY A 410 17.10 14.80 -9.79
N SER A 411 16.95 16.13 -9.74
CA SER A 411 18.09 17.05 -9.74
C SER A 411 18.98 16.86 -8.51
N GLN A 412 20.29 17.07 -8.69
CA GLN A 412 21.24 17.08 -7.59
C GLN A 412 21.08 18.35 -6.76
N ILE A 413 21.23 18.23 -5.45
CA ILE A 413 21.28 19.38 -4.54
C ILE A 413 22.64 20.07 -4.73
N GLU A 414 22.61 21.36 -5.04
CA GLU A 414 23.82 22.16 -5.31
C GLU A 414 24.64 22.40 -4.05
N GLU A 415 23.97 22.65 -2.92
CA GLU A 415 24.61 22.89 -1.63
C GLU A 415 24.78 21.57 -0.84
N ASN A 416 25.97 21.37 -0.25
CA ASN A 416 26.23 20.22 0.60
C ASN A 416 25.25 20.20 1.78
N THR A 417 24.42 19.16 1.81
CA THR A 417 23.36 19.01 2.80
C THR A 417 23.58 17.73 3.59
N LEU A 418 23.81 17.87 4.89
CA LEU A 418 23.86 16.78 5.85
C LEU A 418 22.45 16.24 6.07
N LEU A 419 22.29 14.93 6.07
CA LEU A 419 21.06 14.25 6.49
C LEU A 419 21.35 13.46 7.77
N VAL A 420 20.55 13.70 8.80
CA VAL A 420 20.55 12.91 10.03
C VAL A 420 19.20 12.24 10.16
N THR A 421 19.20 10.92 10.34
CA THR A 421 17.97 10.19 10.66
C THR A 421 18.16 9.27 11.85
N VAL A 422 17.13 9.19 12.69
CA VAL A 422 17.12 8.38 13.91
C VAL A 422 15.76 7.70 14.03
N GLY A 423 15.76 6.41 14.30
CA GLY A 423 14.56 5.58 14.35
C GLY A 423 14.05 5.13 12.98
N THR A 424 12.95 4.39 13.01
CA THR A 424 12.26 3.92 11.81
C THR A 424 11.20 4.94 11.41
N ILE A 425 11.33 5.50 10.20
CA ILE A 425 10.42 6.54 9.67
C ILE A 425 9.07 5.89 9.38
N HIS A 426 8.20 5.89 10.38
CA HIS A 426 6.90 5.27 10.34
C HIS A 426 5.92 6.04 11.23
N HIS A 427 4.63 5.98 10.90
CA HIS A 427 3.63 6.80 11.59
C HIS A 427 3.40 6.41 13.07
N THR A 428 3.72 5.17 13.46
CA THR A 428 3.57 4.64 14.83
C THR A 428 4.84 4.76 15.67
N SER A 429 5.99 5.00 15.06
CA SER A 429 7.30 4.94 15.72
C SER A 429 7.85 6.35 15.92
N PRO A 430 8.49 6.67 17.06
CA PRO A 430 9.27 7.89 17.21
C PRO A 430 10.43 7.89 16.22
N TYR A 431 10.61 8.99 15.48
CA TYR A 431 11.71 9.14 14.55
C TYR A 431 12.17 10.61 14.47
N TYR A 432 13.36 10.80 13.94
CA TYR A 432 13.91 12.08 13.56
C TYR A 432 14.41 12.00 12.12
N PHE A 433 14.14 13.04 11.35
CA PHE A 433 14.65 13.20 9.99
C PHE A 433 14.80 14.70 9.75
N ALA A 434 16.04 15.16 9.67
CA ALA A 434 16.36 16.54 9.42
C ALA A 434 17.56 16.67 8.51
N THR A 435 17.56 17.75 7.74
CA THR A 435 18.65 18.13 6.86
C THR A 435 19.30 19.41 7.36
N PHE A 436 20.62 19.54 7.24
CA PHE A 436 21.36 20.72 7.66
C PHE A 436 22.31 21.18 6.55
N THR A 437 22.28 22.48 6.26
CA THR A 437 23.30 23.16 5.43
C THR A 437 24.50 23.59 6.29
N SER A 438 25.57 24.07 5.67
CA SER A 438 26.71 24.61 6.42
C SER A 438 26.32 25.81 7.30
N ARG A 439 25.41 26.66 6.79
CA ARG A 439 24.86 27.78 7.54
C ARG A 439 24.05 27.32 8.74
N ASP A 440 23.15 26.35 8.56
CA ASP A 440 22.34 25.81 9.66
C ASP A 440 23.22 25.22 10.77
N LEU A 441 24.30 24.51 10.40
CA LEU A 441 25.23 23.93 11.37
C LEU A 441 26.05 24.97 12.11
N GLN A 442 26.41 26.09 11.48
CA GLN A 442 27.11 27.20 12.15
C GLN A 442 26.21 27.88 13.18
N GLU A 443 24.98 28.25 12.79
CA GLU A 443 23.99 28.85 13.69
C GLU A 443 23.64 27.88 14.85
N LEU A 444 23.45 26.59 14.55
CA LEU A 444 23.23 25.57 15.55
C LEU A 444 24.44 25.41 16.48
N SER A 445 25.66 25.46 15.96
CA SER A 445 26.87 25.33 16.77
C SER A 445 27.00 26.45 17.80
N GLU A 446 26.58 27.68 17.49
CA GLU A 446 26.57 28.80 18.44
C GLU A 446 25.53 28.58 19.55
N SER A 447 24.34 28.09 19.18
CA SER A 447 23.28 27.74 20.13
C SER A 447 23.69 26.59 21.06
N VAL A 448 24.30 25.53 20.52
CA VAL A 448 24.79 24.38 21.30
C VAL A 448 25.97 24.78 22.19
N GLN A 449 26.85 25.66 21.72
CA GLN A 449 27.96 26.18 22.53
C GLN A 449 27.45 26.89 23.79
N THR A 450 26.31 27.59 23.69
CA THR A 450 25.67 28.33 24.78
C THR A 450 24.84 27.41 25.69
N SER A 451 23.97 26.58 25.12
CA SER A 451 23.03 25.73 25.87
C SER A 451 23.66 24.46 26.45
N LYS A 452 24.80 24.02 25.89
CA LYS A 452 25.44 22.71 26.14
C LYS A 452 24.57 21.50 25.83
N GLN A 453 23.43 21.67 25.16
CA GLN A 453 22.55 20.58 24.78
C GLN A 453 23.07 19.89 23.51
N THR A 454 23.58 18.68 23.64
CA THR A 454 24.17 17.91 22.52
C THR A 454 23.23 16.88 21.92
N LEU A 455 22.18 16.46 22.63
CA LEU A 455 21.24 15.45 22.14
C LEU A 455 20.43 15.99 20.97
N ILE A 456 20.54 15.35 19.80
CA ILE A 456 19.73 15.66 18.61
C ILE A 456 18.35 15.04 18.79
N PHE A 457 18.33 13.72 18.98
CA PHE A 457 17.11 12.96 19.17
C PHE A 457 17.41 11.61 19.82
N ARG A 458 16.41 11.09 20.54
CA ARG A 458 16.40 9.73 21.07
C ARG A 458 14.99 9.16 20.97
N THR A 459 14.87 7.94 20.44
CA THR A 459 13.56 7.30 20.18
C THR A 459 12.80 6.91 21.45
N SER A 460 13.52 6.63 22.54
CA SER A 460 12.95 6.18 23.81
C SER A 460 13.82 6.62 24.99
N SER A 461 13.21 6.96 26.12
CA SER A 461 13.93 7.23 27.37
C SER A 461 14.47 5.97 28.03
N ASN A 462 14.05 4.78 27.58
CA ASN A 462 14.56 3.50 28.07
C ASN A 462 16.02 3.30 27.63
N ASP A 463 16.88 2.89 28.55
CA ASP A 463 18.29 2.55 28.28
C ASP A 463 18.47 1.12 27.76
N GLU A 464 17.42 0.29 27.82
CA GLU A 464 17.45 -1.05 27.24
C GLU A 464 17.12 -1.06 25.75
N GLU A 465 16.35 -0.08 25.26
CA GLU A 465 15.97 -0.04 23.86
C GLU A 465 15.85 1.40 23.36
N TYR A 466 16.74 1.80 22.46
CA TYR A 466 16.74 3.13 21.87
C TYR A 466 17.59 3.22 20.60
N ALA A 467 17.30 4.24 19.80
CA ALA A 467 18.23 4.82 18.84
C ALA A 467 18.42 6.30 19.19
N SER A 468 19.64 6.81 19.06
CA SER A 468 19.95 8.21 19.33
C SER A 468 21.03 8.77 18.44
N ALA A 469 20.99 10.08 18.23
CA ALA A 469 22.09 10.85 17.66
C ALA A 469 22.42 12.03 18.58
N GLN A 470 23.71 12.31 18.74
CA GLN A 470 24.21 13.40 19.60
C GLN A 470 25.33 14.15 18.89
N TRP A 471 25.38 15.47 19.03
CA TRP A 471 26.49 16.30 18.60
C TRP A 471 27.73 16.03 19.45
N ILE A 472 28.88 15.96 18.80
CA ILE A 472 30.19 15.93 19.47
C ILE A 472 30.77 17.33 19.37
N LEU A 473 31.27 17.83 20.50
CA LEU A 473 31.88 19.14 20.58
C LEU A 473 33.40 19.02 20.61
N SER A 474 34.07 19.92 19.90
CA SER A 474 35.51 20.15 20.05
C SER A 474 35.82 20.86 21.37
N ASP A 475 37.11 20.94 21.73
CA ASP A 475 37.57 21.70 22.91
C ASP A 475 37.16 23.19 22.86
N SER A 476 36.95 23.73 21.65
CA SER A 476 36.44 25.09 21.43
C SER A 476 34.94 25.25 21.70
N GLY A 477 34.22 24.16 21.97
CA GLY A 477 32.77 24.13 22.14
C GLY A 477 31.96 24.11 20.83
N LYS A 478 32.63 24.13 19.67
CA LYS A 478 31.99 24.00 18.35
C LYS A 478 31.71 22.54 18.01
N ILE A 479 30.63 22.30 17.25
CA ILE A 479 30.30 20.96 16.74
C ILE A 479 31.44 20.46 15.83
N SER A 480 31.92 19.24 16.09
CA SER A 480 33.00 18.58 15.36
C SER A 480 32.63 17.20 14.82
N GLY A 481 31.47 16.66 15.20
CA GLY A 481 31.04 15.33 14.81
C GLY A 481 29.63 14.98 15.28
N ILE A 482 29.20 13.77 14.92
CA ILE A 482 27.96 13.15 15.39
C ILE A 482 28.26 11.77 15.95
N CYS A 483 27.75 11.51 17.15
CA CYS A 483 27.72 10.20 17.77
C CYS A 483 26.36 9.56 17.51
N LEU A 484 26.35 8.42 16.83
CA LEU A 484 25.17 7.60 16.60
C LEU A 484 25.20 6.41 17.56
N ALA A 485 24.05 6.09 18.16
CA ALA A 485 23.90 4.92 18.99
C ALA A 485 22.58 4.18 18.69
N ALA A 486 22.62 2.86 18.65
CA ALA A 486 21.44 2.01 18.60
C ALA A 486 21.61 0.83 19.57
N LYS A 487 20.58 0.54 20.35
CA LYS A 487 20.52 -0.61 21.26
C LYS A 487 19.14 -1.23 21.17
N ALA A 488 19.08 -2.51 20.85
CA ALA A 488 17.89 -3.32 21.00
C ALA A 488 17.84 -3.93 22.41
N SER A 489 16.64 -4.24 22.91
CA SER A 489 16.43 -4.86 24.23
C SER A 489 17.13 -6.22 24.40
N THR A 490 17.37 -6.93 23.29
CA THR A 490 18.07 -8.21 23.27
C THR A 490 19.59 -8.08 23.20
N SER A 491 20.13 -6.85 23.09
CA SER A 491 21.55 -6.59 22.93
C SER A 491 22.20 -6.18 24.24
N LEU A 492 23.36 -6.77 24.55
CA LEU A 492 24.10 -6.47 25.79
C LEU A 492 24.65 -5.05 25.83
N HIS A 493 25.08 -4.54 24.67
CA HIS A 493 25.70 -3.22 24.52
C HIS A 493 25.07 -2.47 23.35
N ALA A 494 25.05 -1.14 23.43
CA ALA A 494 24.68 -0.31 22.30
C ALA A 494 25.75 -0.36 21.21
N TRP A 495 25.35 -0.38 19.95
CA TRP A 495 26.23 -0.08 18.84
C TRP A 495 26.46 1.43 18.75
N ILE A 496 27.70 1.87 18.93
CA ILE A 496 28.07 3.29 18.92
C ILE A 496 29.11 3.58 17.84
N ARG A 497 28.81 4.58 17.00
CA ARG A 497 29.73 5.10 15.97
C ARG A 497 29.83 6.61 16.04
N VAL A 498 31.03 7.12 15.80
CA VAL A 498 31.36 8.53 15.77
C VAL A 498 31.77 8.91 14.35
N CYS A 499 31.05 9.87 13.77
CA CYS A 499 31.34 10.44 12.45
C CYS A 499 31.82 11.89 12.61
N PRO A 500 33.11 12.18 12.38
CA PRO A 500 33.61 13.56 12.32
C PRO A 500 32.98 14.33 11.14
N ILE A 501 32.60 15.58 11.38
CA ILE A 501 32.05 16.48 10.34
C ILE A 501 32.75 17.83 10.37
N ASP A 502 32.88 18.46 9.19
CA ASP A 502 33.27 19.86 9.06
C ASP A 502 32.01 20.71 8.84
N ILE A 503 31.67 21.54 9.83
CA ILE A 503 30.50 22.41 9.80
C ILE A 503 30.60 23.54 8.77
N SER A 504 31.80 23.91 8.33
CA SER A 504 31.99 25.00 7.37
C SER A 504 31.65 24.58 5.94
N THR A 505 31.95 23.33 5.60
CA THR A 505 31.71 22.74 4.28
C THR A 505 30.52 21.79 4.24
N CYS A 506 30.00 21.40 5.43
CA CYS A 506 28.97 20.38 5.59
C CYS A 506 29.39 19.03 4.98
N THR A 507 30.64 18.61 5.24
CA THR A 507 31.22 17.37 4.72
C THR A 507 31.82 16.49 5.83
N LYS A 508 32.09 15.21 5.52
CA LYS A 508 32.80 14.30 6.42
C LYS A 508 34.27 14.73 6.54
N SER A 509 34.73 15.01 7.76
CA SER A 509 36.07 15.57 8.00
C SER A 509 37.15 14.53 8.32
N GLY A 510 36.77 13.26 8.58
CA GLY A 510 37.70 12.18 8.88
C GLY A 510 37.02 10.81 8.91
N ASP A 511 37.79 9.76 9.23
CA ASP A 511 37.27 8.39 9.28
C ASP A 511 36.29 8.18 10.44
N THR A 512 35.29 7.34 10.19
CA THR A 512 34.28 6.98 11.18
C THR A 512 34.89 6.02 12.19
N THR A 513 34.81 6.34 13.48
CA THR A 513 35.29 5.49 14.56
C THR A 513 34.13 4.68 15.15
N THR A 514 34.30 3.37 15.30
CA THR A 514 33.33 2.50 16.00
C THR A 514 33.80 2.32 17.43
N LEU A 515 33.04 2.82 18.42
CA LEU A 515 33.38 2.73 19.83
C LEU A 515 32.93 1.41 20.45
N SER A 516 31.76 0.91 20.03
CA SER A 516 31.22 -0.38 20.44
C SER A 516 30.39 -0.96 19.30
N LYS A 517 30.35 -2.29 19.19
CA LYS A 517 29.40 -3.01 18.33
C LYS A 517 28.28 -3.52 19.22
N GLY A 518 27.03 -3.25 18.83
CA GLY A 518 25.85 -3.79 19.50
C GLY A 518 25.47 -5.15 18.94
N GLY A 519 24.26 -5.62 19.24
CA GLY A 519 23.81 -6.94 18.83
C GLY A 519 24.38 -8.08 19.69
N LEU A 520 24.18 -9.31 19.21
CA LEU A 520 24.71 -10.51 19.84
C LEU A 520 26.19 -10.68 19.44
N PRO A 521 27.13 -10.86 20.38
CA PRO A 521 28.51 -11.14 20.02
C PRO A 521 28.61 -12.52 19.36
N CYS A 522 29.40 -12.62 18.29
CA CYS A 522 29.80 -13.88 17.67
C CYS A 522 31.31 -14.05 17.87
N TYR A 523 31.74 -15.12 18.54
CA TYR A 523 33.15 -15.36 18.86
C TYR A 523 33.79 -16.37 17.91
N LYS A 524 35.11 -16.27 17.74
CA LYS A 524 35.88 -17.23 16.94
C LYS A 524 36.14 -18.50 17.77
N PRO A 525 35.90 -19.70 17.22
CA PRO A 525 36.20 -20.94 17.94
C PRO A 525 37.72 -21.17 18.04
N ALA A 526 38.17 -21.81 19.12
CA ALA A 526 39.58 -22.13 19.36
C ALA A 526 40.18 -23.12 18.35
N SER A 527 39.34 -23.94 17.71
CA SER A 527 39.70 -24.85 16.62
C SER A 527 38.56 -24.95 15.61
N PRO A 528 38.77 -25.53 14.42
CA PRO A 528 37.68 -25.88 13.52
C PRO A 528 36.75 -26.92 14.16
N TYR A 529 35.44 -26.82 13.88
CA TYR A 529 34.46 -27.83 14.31
C TYR A 529 34.65 -29.12 13.52
N GLN A 530 34.50 -30.25 14.21
CA GLN A 530 34.51 -31.59 13.61
C GLN A 530 33.08 -32.12 13.62
N LEU A 531 32.63 -32.66 12.48
CA LEU A 531 31.26 -33.15 12.31
C LEU A 531 31.26 -34.68 12.11
N PRO A 532 30.20 -35.37 12.56
CA PRO A 532 30.01 -36.78 12.26
C PRO A 532 29.92 -37.07 10.76
N GLU A 533 30.27 -38.29 10.36
CA GLU A 533 30.15 -38.74 8.97
C GLU A 533 28.68 -38.93 8.55
N LEU A 534 28.43 -38.83 7.25
CA LEU A 534 27.11 -39.09 6.66
C LEU A 534 26.71 -40.55 6.88
N VAL A 535 25.61 -40.76 7.58
CA VAL A 535 24.97 -42.08 7.73
C VAL A 535 23.86 -42.20 6.69
N ARG A 536 23.98 -43.17 5.79
CA ARG A 536 22.89 -43.54 4.87
C ARG A 536 22.49 -44.99 5.08
N ILE A 537 21.19 -45.22 5.23
CA ILE A 537 20.58 -46.53 5.42
C ILE A 537 19.61 -46.76 4.26
N GLY A 538 19.77 -47.88 3.57
CA GLY A 538 18.92 -48.27 2.45
C GLY A 538 19.69 -48.47 1.14
N PRO A 539 19.01 -48.95 0.09
CA PRO A 539 19.61 -49.22 -1.21
C PRO A 539 19.97 -47.92 -1.95
N THR A 540 20.90 -48.02 -2.90
CA THR A 540 21.27 -46.93 -3.81
C THR A 540 20.90 -47.34 -5.23
N ILE A 541 20.15 -46.50 -5.94
CA ILE A 541 19.80 -46.76 -7.34
C ILE A 541 20.91 -46.22 -8.27
N SER A 542 21.14 -46.89 -9.39
CA SER A 542 22.13 -46.50 -10.39
C SER A 542 21.51 -45.60 -11.47
N ASP A 543 22.28 -44.63 -11.97
CA ASP A 543 21.93 -43.89 -13.19
C ASP A 543 22.55 -44.49 -14.46
N THR A 544 23.21 -45.64 -14.34
CA THR A 544 23.81 -46.38 -15.46
C THR A 544 23.03 -47.63 -15.80
N GLN A 545 22.92 -47.91 -17.10
CA GLN A 545 22.36 -49.17 -17.60
C GLN A 545 23.19 -50.35 -17.08
N THR A 546 22.52 -51.39 -16.58
CA THR A 546 23.18 -52.54 -15.94
C THR A 546 24.10 -53.30 -16.89
N ARG A 547 23.67 -53.47 -18.15
CA ARG A 547 24.44 -54.01 -19.27
C ARG A 547 23.81 -53.61 -20.61
N PRO A 548 24.55 -53.64 -21.74
CA PRO A 548 23.93 -53.46 -23.05
C PRO A 548 22.88 -54.56 -23.33
N PRO A 549 21.80 -54.24 -24.09
CA PRO A 549 20.86 -55.24 -24.57
C PRO A 549 21.54 -56.27 -25.49
N ARG A 550 21.17 -57.54 -25.35
CA ARG A 550 21.63 -58.61 -26.22
C ARG A 550 21.09 -58.45 -27.65
N THR A 551 21.97 -58.63 -28.63
CA THR A 551 21.67 -58.49 -30.07
C THR A 551 21.96 -59.77 -30.87
N ASP A 552 22.42 -60.82 -30.19
CA ASP A 552 22.89 -62.09 -30.75
C ASP A 552 21.79 -63.15 -30.93
N PHE A 553 20.56 -62.85 -30.52
CA PHE A 553 19.42 -63.74 -30.72
C PHE A 553 19.17 -64.03 -32.20
N ARG A 554 19.04 -65.32 -32.53
CA ARG A 554 18.81 -65.79 -33.91
C ARG A 554 17.35 -66.11 -34.15
N SER A 555 16.92 -65.95 -35.40
CA SER A 555 15.57 -66.34 -35.82
C SER A 555 15.39 -67.87 -35.76
N LYS A 556 14.29 -68.33 -35.17
CA LYS A 556 13.88 -69.74 -35.12
C LYS A 556 12.66 -69.95 -36.02
N ALA A 557 12.81 -70.69 -37.11
CA ALA A 557 11.75 -71.00 -38.08
C ALA A 557 11.30 -72.46 -38.01
N THR A 558 10.02 -72.70 -38.27
CA THR A 558 9.45 -74.05 -38.40
C THR A 558 10.02 -74.74 -39.65
N GLN A 559 10.17 -76.07 -39.62
CA GLN A 559 10.70 -76.82 -40.77
C GLN A 559 9.90 -76.50 -42.05
N GLY A 560 10.63 -76.14 -43.11
CA GLY A 560 10.05 -75.78 -44.41
C GLY A 560 9.79 -74.30 -44.63
N LEU A 561 9.97 -73.41 -43.65
CA LEU A 561 9.85 -71.95 -43.83
C LEU A 561 11.24 -71.28 -43.91
N GLN A 562 11.63 -70.81 -45.11
CA GLN A 562 12.91 -70.12 -45.35
C GLN A 562 12.81 -68.61 -45.08
N VAL A 563 12.41 -68.22 -43.87
CA VAL A 563 12.30 -66.81 -43.44
C VAL A 563 13.31 -66.52 -42.34
N ILE A 564 14.05 -65.41 -42.49
CA ILE A 564 14.98 -64.91 -41.47
C ILE A 564 14.43 -63.59 -40.92
N LEU A 565 14.32 -63.51 -39.60
CA LEU A 565 13.98 -62.28 -38.89
C LEU A 565 15.25 -61.64 -38.34
N LYS A 566 15.44 -60.35 -38.58
CA LYS A 566 16.59 -59.60 -38.04
C LYS A 566 16.15 -58.26 -37.46
N SER A 567 16.59 -57.94 -36.25
CA SER A 567 16.41 -56.59 -35.68
C SER A 567 17.15 -55.56 -36.54
N MET A 568 16.49 -54.46 -36.86
CA MET A 568 17.03 -53.34 -37.63
C MET A 568 17.14 -52.06 -36.79
N SER A 569 16.90 -52.16 -35.48
CA SER A 569 17.03 -51.10 -34.49
C SER A 569 18.19 -51.38 -33.53
N ASP A 570 18.89 -50.31 -33.14
CA ASP A 570 19.92 -50.31 -32.09
C ASP A 570 19.62 -49.14 -31.12
N PRO A 571 19.15 -49.40 -29.89
CA PRO A 571 18.89 -50.72 -29.30
C PRO A 571 17.72 -51.47 -29.97
N PRO A 572 17.62 -52.81 -29.83
CA PRO A 572 16.57 -53.62 -30.47
C PRO A 572 15.15 -53.18 -30.15
N LEU A 573 14.92 -52.75 -28.91
CA LEU A 573 13.63 -52.25 -28.42
C LEU A 573 13.79 -50.88 -27.77
N THR A 574 12.78 -50.03 -27.96
CA THR A 574 12.64 -48.75 -27.26
C THR A 574 11.28 -48.70 -26.57
N ALA A 575 11.21 -48.22 -25.32
CA ALA A 575 9.97 -48.26 -24.55
C ALA A 575 9.28 -46.89 -24.49
N ASN A 576 7.95 -46.87 -24.48
CA ASN A 576 7.08 -45.72 -24.18
C ASN A 576 7.45 -44.42 -24.92
N THR A 577 7.80 -44.53 -26.21
CA THR A 577 8.25 -43.39 -27.01
C THR A 577 7.11 -42.47 -27.47
N THR A 578 5.91 -43.03 -27.61
CA THR A 578 4.71 -42.38 -28.17
C THR A 578 3.60 -42.21 -27.13
N VAL A 579 3.36 -43.24 -26.32
CA VAL A 579 2.27 -43.33 -25.33
C VAL A 579 2.83 -43.82 -24.00
N THR A 580 2.25 -43.36 -22.89
CA THR A 580 2.54 -43.85 -21.54
C THR A 580 1.24 -44.22 -20.84
N ASP A 581 1.22 -45.35 -20.14
CA ASP A 581 0.12 -45.79 -19.29
C ASP A 581 0.62 -46.12 -17.87
N ARG A 582 -0.29 -46.18 -16.92
CA ARG A 582 -0.10 -46.68 -15.56
C ARG A 582 -0.22 -48.21 -15.49
N HIS A 583 -0.95 -48.82 -16.42
CA HIS A 583 -1.28 -50.26 -16.41
C HIS A 583 -0.40 -51.11 -17.35
N CYS A 584 0.23 -50.50 -18.35
CA CYS A 584 1.07 -51.20 -19.31
C CYS A 584 2.28 -50.35 -19.72
N ASP A 585 3.29 -51.01 -20.27
CA ASP A 585 4.38 -50.36 -21.00
C ASP A 585 4.36 -50.80 -22.47
N TYR A 586 4.68 -49.87 -23.36
CA TYR A 586 4.71 -50.04 -24.80
C TYR A 586 6.14 -50.22 -25.28
N PHE A 587 6.40 -51.17 -26.15
CA PHE A 587 7.74 -51.45 -26.70
C PHE A 587 7.71 -51.36 -28.21
N ASN A 588 8.50 -50.45 -28.76
CA ASN A 588 8.65 -50.20 -30.17
C ASN A 588 9.91 -50.88 -30.69
N GLY A 589 9.79 -51.59 -31.81
CA GLY A 589 10.91 -52.24 -32.46
C GLY A 589 10.75 -52.28 -33.97
N LYS A 590 11.83 -52.65 -34.64
CA LYS A 590 11.91 -52.70 -36.09
C LYS A 590 12.60 -53.98 -36.54
N VAL A 591 11.89 -54.81 -37.29
CA VAL A 591 12.40 -56.11 -37.75
C VAL A 591 12.32 -56.21 -39.28
N ALA A 592 13.40 -56.66 -39.90
CA ALA A 592 13.40 -57.08 -41.29
C ALA A 592 13.00 -58.55 -41.38
N ILE A 593 11.98 -58.82 -42.19
CA ILE A 593 11.50 -60.15 -42.53
C ILE A 593 12.07 -60.49 -43.91
N PHE A 594 13.07 -61.35 -43.96
CA PHE A 594 13.79 -61.68 -45.19
C PHE A 594 13.37 -63.05 -45.72
N ASN A 595 12.94 -63.10 -46.99
CA ASN A 595 12.69 -64.35 -47.69
C ASN A 595 14.03 -64.91 -48.23
N ASN A 596 14.51 -66.00 -47.62
CA ASN A 596 15.78 -66.64 -47.95
C ASN A 596 15.68 -67.73 -49.03
N TYR A 597 14.52 -67.89 -49.67
CA TYR A 597 14.41 -68.79 -50.82
C TYR A 597 15.36 -68.39 -51.96
N ALA A 598 15.80 -69.38 -52.75
CA ALA A 598 16.68 -69.14 -53.90
C ALA A 598 15.99 -68.25 -54.95
N PRO A 599 16.70 -67.34 -55.65
CA PRO A 599 16.10 -66.44 -56.65
C PRO A 599 15.27 -67.15 -57.72
N ALA A 600 15.67 -68.37 -58.10
CA ALA A 600 15.01 -69.18 -59.13
C ALA A 600 13.78 -69.97 -58.63
N SER A 601 13.49 -69.95 -57.33
CA SER A 601 12.46 -70.82 -56.73
C SER A 601 11.03 -70.36 -56.98
N LEU A 602 10.79 -69.12 -57.43
CA LEU A 602 9.45 -68.52 -57.59
C LEU A 602 8.51 -68.75 -56.38
N ASN A 603 9.08 -68.89 -55.17
CA ASN A 603 8.35 -69.16 -53.93
C ASN A 603 8.22 -67.86 -53.11
N PRO A 604 7.18 -67.04 -53.37
CA PRO A 604 6.89 -65.91 -52.51
C PRO A 604 6.41 -66.41 -51.13
N VAL A 605 6.76 -65.68 -50.07
CA VAL A 605 6.26 -65.95 -48.72
C VAL A 605 5.23 -64.90 -48.38
N THR A 606 4.00 -65.33 -48.06
CA THR A 606 2.92 -64.43 -47.62
C THR A 606 2.74 -64.56 -46.11
N ILE A 607 2.98 -63.47 -45.39
CA ILE A 607 2.80 -63.38 -43.95
C ILE A 607 1.36 -62.99 -43.65
N THR A 608 0.66 -63.79 -42.85
CA THR A 608 -0.77 -63.63 -42.52
C THR A 608 -1.00 -63.03 -41.15
N SER A 609 -0.13 -63.33 -40.19
CA SER A 609 -0.26 -62.81 -38.83
C SER A 609 1.10 -62.48 -38.20
N VAL A 610 1.06 -61.55 -37.26
CA VAL A 610 2.19 -61.21 -36.39
C VAL A 610 1.68 -61.19 -34.96
N THR A 611 2.31 -61.96 -34.08
CA THR A 611 1.99 -62.02 -32.66
C THR A 611 3.23 -61.74 -31.82
N ALA A 612 3.02 -61.32 -30.58
CA ALA A 612 4.10 -61.07 -29.64
C ALA A 612 3.82 -61.73 -28.29
N SER A 613 4.87 -62.25 -27.68
CA SER A 613 4.88 -62.75 -26.30
C SER A 613 6.07 -62.16 -25.57
N TYR A 614 6.02 -62.12 -24.24
CA TYR A 614 7.07 -61.55 -23.42
C TYR A 614 7.38 -62.43 -22.22
N ARG A 615 8.58 -62.27 -21.67
CA ARG A 615 8.95 -62.80 -20.36
C ARG A 615 9.98 -61.87 -19.70
N MET A 616 9.98 -61.83 -18.38
CA MET A 616 11.07 -61.18 -17.66
C MET A 616 12.25 -62.14 -17.56
N VAL A 617 13.48 -61.62 -17.57
CA VAL A 617 14.68 -62.46 -17.39
C VAL A 617 14.61 -63.21 -16.05
N GLY A 618 14.94 -64.51 -16.08
CA GLY A 618 14.78 -65.44 -14.97
C GLY A 618 13.42 -66.16 -14.91
N GLU A 619 12.44 -65.79 -15.75
CA GLU A 619 11.19 -66.55 -15.91
C GLU A 619 11.35 -67.61 -17.01
N ALA A 620 10.80 -68.80 -16.78
CA ALA A 620 10.89 -69.92 -17.70
C ALA A 620 9.98 -69.78 -18.92
N ASP A 621 8.77 -69.24 -18.74
CA ASP A 621 7.71 -69.27 -19.74
C ASP A 621 7.40 -67.89 -20.33
N TYR A 622 7.03 -67.88 -21.61
CA TYR A 622 6.54 -66.69 -22.31
C TYR A 622 5.03 -66.49 -22.09
N SER A 623 4.65 -65.29 -21.66
CA SER A 623 3.25 -64.86 -21.57
C SER A 623 2.84 -64.10 -22.84
N PRO A 624 1.57 -64.22 -23.28
CA PRO A 624 1.09 -63.44 -24.43
C PRO A 624 1.10 -61.94 -24.10
N ALA A 625 1.54 -61.11 -25.05
CA ALA A 625 1.40 -59.66 -24.91
C ALA A 625 -0.07 -59.23 -25.04
N THR A 626 -0.46 -58.11 -24.42
CA THR A 626 -1.84 -57.61 -24.45
C THR A 626 -2.30 -57.28 -25.87
N SER A 627 -1.42 -56.67 -26.65
CA SER A 627 -1.67 -56.36 -28.06
C SER A 627 -0.36 -56.10 -28.80
N ILE A 628 -0.42 -56.24 -30.12
CA ILE A 628 0.62 -55.78 -31.04
C ILE A 628 -0.01 -54.89 -32.11
N ARG A 629 0.63 -53.77 -32.40
CA ARG A 629 0.21 -52.80 -33.41
C ARG A 629 1.32 -52.65 -34.46
N ILE A 630 0.96 -52.74 -35.73
CA ILE A 630 1.87 -52.42 -36.84
C ILE A 630 1.79 -50.93 -37.08
N VAL A 631 2.89 -50.21 -36.86
CA VAL A 631 2.93 -48.73 -36.84
C VAL A 631 2.63 -48.12 -38.21
N GLN A 632 2.87 -48.88 -39.28
CA GLN A 632 2.62 -48.47 -40.67
C GLN A 632 1.17 -48.75 -41.14
N GLY A 633 0.30 -49.30 -40.27
CA GLY A 633 -1.12 -49.58 -40.55
C GLY A 633 -1.49 -51.06 -40.38
N SER A 634 -2.71 -51.34 -39.89
CA SER A 634 -3.25 -52.71 -39.74
C SER A 634 -3.54 -53.40 -41.07
N ASP A 635 -3.74 -52.62 -42.13
CA ASP A 635 -4.13 -53.08 -43.46
C ASP A 635 -2.95 -53.66 -44.26
N LEU A 636 -1.77 -53.74 -43.64
CA LEU A 636 -0.56 -54.30 -44.23
C LEU A 636 -0.54 -55.83 -44.24
N LEU A 637 -1.35 -56.49 -43.41
CA LEU A 637 -1.46 -57.95 -43.40
C LEU A 637 -2.71 -58.42 -44.16
N PRO A 638 -2.63 -59.45 -45.02
CA PRO A 638 -1.41 -60.17 -45.39
C PRO A 638 -0.52 -59.40 -46.38
N PHE A 639 0.79 -59.59 -46.32
CA PHE A 639 1.73 -59.10 -47.34
C PHE A 639 2.64 -60.21 -47.86
N THR A 640 3.07 -60.07 -49.10
CA THR A 640 3.88 -61.07 -49.82
C THR A 640 5.29 -60.57 -50.06
N ILE A 641 6.29 -61.40 -49.78
CA ILE A 641 7.71 -61.11 -49.95
C ILE A 641 8.29 -62.03 -51.02
N GLU A 642 8.79 -61.47 -52.11
CA GLU A 642 9.46 -62.22 -53.18
C GLU A 642 10.78 -62.84 -52.69
N PRO A 643 11.28 -63.92 -53.34
CA PRO A 643 12.57 -64.52 -53.01
C PRO A 643 13.71 -63.49 -52.98
N ARG A 644 14.57 -63.57 -51.95
CA ARG A 644 15.68 -62.64 -51.69
C ARG A 644 15.30 -61.18 -51.45
N GLN A 645 14.02 -60.89 -51.18
CA GLN A 645 13.60 -59.57 -50.71
C GLN A 645 13.37 -59.55 -49.20
N SER A 646 13.37 -58.35 -48.63
CA SER A 646 13.05 -58.11 -47.22
C SER A 646 11.88 -57.13 -47.10
N PHE A 647 10.96 -57.42 -46.20
CA PHE A 647 9.96 -56.46 -45.74
C PHE A 647 10.39 -55.89 -44.39
N LEU A 648 10.18 -54.59 -44.19
CA LEU A 648 10.58 -53.89 -42.98
C LEU A 648 9.36 -53.61 -42.11
N LEU A 649 9.23 -54.35 -41.02
CA LEU A 649 8.11 -54.25 -40.10
C LEU A 649 8.46 -53.36 -38.89
N ASN A 650 7.74 -52.25 -38.75
CA ASN A 650 7.73 -51.43 -37.54
C ASN A 650 6.55 -51.88 -36.67
N PHE A 651 6.81 -52.25 -35.41
CA PHE A 651 5.76 -52.72 -34.50
C PHE A 651 5.84 -52.02 -33.14
N GLU A 652 4.71 -52.04 -32.44
CA GLU A 652 4.58 -51.65 -31.04
C GLU A 652 3.87 -52.77 -30.28
N VAL A 653 4.47 -53.27 -29.20
CA VAL A 653 3.92 -54.31 -28.32
C VAL A 653 3.47 -53.68 -27.02
N THR A 654 2.26 -53.99 -26.57
CA THR A 654 1.75 -53.57 -25.26
C THR A 654 1.95 -54.71 -24.25
N VAL A 655 2.73 -54.47 -23.20
CA VAL A 655 3.00 -55.43 -22.14
C VAL A 655 2.32 -54.96 -20.84
N PRO A 656 1.49 -55.79 -20.19
CA PRO A 656 0.83 -55.40 -18.94
C PRO A 656 1.84 -55.34 -17.79
N ARG A 657 1.65 -54.39 -16.89
CA ARG A 657 2.40 -54.31 -15.64
C ARG A 657 1.81 -55.25 -14.60
N THR A 658 2.62 -55.61 -13.61
CA THR A 658 2.12 -56.36 -12.44
C THR A 658 1.12 -55.52 -11.64
N GLU A 659 0.30 -56.17 -10.81
CA GLU A 659 -0.64 -55.44 -9.93
C GLU A 659 0.09 -54.51 -8.96
N GLU A 660 1.27 -54.93 -8.46
CA GLU A 660 2.12 -54.14 -7.57
C GLU A 660 2.62 -52.86 -8.27
N ASP A 661 3.08 -52.99 -9.51
CA ASP A 661 3.55 -51.86 -10.30
C ASP A 661 2.42 -50.90 -10.69
N THR A 662 1.23 -51.45 -10.95
CA THR A 662 0.03 -50.68 -11.26
C THR A 662 -0.41 -49.80 -10.09
N LYS A 663 -0.30 -50.32 -8.84
CA LYS A 663 -0.65 -49.57 -7.61
C LYS A 663 0.21 -48.32 -7.41
N LEU A 664 1.46 -48.32 -7.91
CA LEU A 664 2.35 -47.16 -7.83
C LEU A 664 1.92 -46.01 -8.76
N ALA A 665 1.04 -46.27 -9.74
CA ALA A 665 0.44 -45.29 -10.64
C ALA A 665 1.44 -44.36 -11.36
N LYS A 666 2.71 -44.77 -11.50
CA LYS A 666 3.78 -44.00 -12.17
C LYS A 666 3.64 -44.10 -13.69
N ARG A 667 3.93 -43.00 -14.40
CA ARG A 667 3.98 -42.94 -15.87
C ARG A 667 5.40 -42.62 -16.30
N TRP A 668 5.99 -43.49 -17.13
CA TRP A 668 7.38 -43.40 -17.54
C TRP A 668 7.47 -43.20 -19.06
N SER A 669 7.90 -42.02 -19.49
CA SER A 669 8.14 -41.71 -20.91
C SER A 669 9.53 -42.15 -21.33
N TYR A 670 9.66 -42.69 -22.55
CA TYR A 670 10.91 -43.16 -23.16
C TYR A 670 11.60 -44.32 -22.42
N ARG A 671 10.92 -44.96 -21.47
CA ARG A 671 11.44 -46.07 -20.67
C ARG A 671 10.30 -46.93 -20.11
N ALA A 672 10.56 -48.21 -19.83
CA ALA A 672 9.56 -49.13 -19.27
C ALA A 672 9.69 -49.25 -17.75
N PHE A 673 8.58 -49.08 -17.02
CA PHE A 673 8.56 -49.19 -15.56
C PHE A 673 8.65 -50.64 -15.08
N LEU A 674 8.04 -51.57 -15.83
CA LEU A 674 8.11 -53.01 -15.51
C LEU A 674 9.54 -53.57 -15.60
N ALA A 675 10.39 -52.97 -16.43
CA ALA A 675 11.77 -53.39 -16.64
C ALA A 675 12.77 -52.74 -15.66
N ARG A 676 12.29 -52.06 -14.61
CA ARG A 676 13.16 -51.30 -13.68
C ARG A 676 14.11 -52.16 -12.86
N ASN A 677 13.69 -53.39 -12.56
CA ASN A 677 14.43 -54.32 -11.70
C ASN A 677 15.21 -55.38 -12.49
N ARG A 678 14.68 -55.77 -13.67
CA ARG A 678 15.28 -56.78 -14.55
C ARG A 678 14.88 -56.57 -16.00
N PRO A 679 15.70 -57.01 -16.98
CA PRO A 679 15.38 -56.90 -18.39
C PRO A 679 14.13 -57.70 -18.79
N ILE A 680 13.52 -57.28 -19.90
CA ILE A 680 12.39 -57.96 -20.54
C ILE A 680 12.80 -58.44 -21.93
N ARG A 681 12.37 -59.66 -22.27
CA ARG A 681 12.54 -60.24 -23.61
C ARG A 681 11.18 -60.36 -24.28
N ILE A 682 11.09 -59.84 -25.51
CA ILE A 682 9.90 -59.90 -26.36
C ILE A 682 10.20 -60.84 -27.52
N LYS A 683 9.41 -61.91 -27.64
CA LYS A 683 9.44 -62.85 -28.75
C LYS A 683 8.36 -62.46 -29.76
N LEU A 684 8.80 -62.00 -30.92
CA LEU A 684 7.96 -61.72 -32.07
C LEU A 684 7.82 -63.01 -32.89
N VAL A 685 6.60 -63.36 -33.28
CA VAL A 685 6.31 -64.54 -34.12
C VAL A 685 5.53 -64.07 -35.35
N VAL A 686 6.01 -64.43 -36.53
CA VAL A 686 5.31 -64.23 -37.81
C VAL A 686 4.81 -65.58 -38.32
N GLU A 687 3.60 -65.61 -38.84
CA GLU A 687 2.97 -66.82 -39.39
C GLU A 687 2.66 -66.62 -40.88
N ASP A 688 2.88 -67.66 -41.67
CA ASP A 688 2.56 -67.66 -43.10
C ASP A 688 1.15 -68.20 -43.40
N MET A 689 0.77 -68.26 -44.68
CA MET A 689 -0.52 -68.81 -45.11
C MET A 689 -0.71 -70.31 -44.83
N GLU A 690 0.37 -71.05 -44.60
CA GLU A 690 0.35 -72.49 -44.30
C GLU A 690 0.40 -72.77 -42.79
N GLY A 691 0.34 -71.72 -41.95
CA GLY A 691 0.45 -71.83 -40.49
C GLY A 691 1.87 -72.09 -39.98
N ARG A 692 2.90 -71.96 -40.82
CA ARG A 692 4.30 -72.10 -40.43
C ARG A 692 4.79 -70.81 -39.78
N GLN A 693 5.56 -70.94 -38.72
CA GLN A 693 5.98 -69.80 -37.90
C GLN A 693 7.48 -69.56 -37.96
N CYS A 694 7.88 -68.28 -37.93
CA CYS A 694 9.25 -67.84 -37.67
C CYS A 694 9.25 -66.84 -36.51
N SER A 695 10.21 -66.95 -35.60
CA SER A 695 10.26 -66.13 -34.39
C SER A 695 11.63 -65.51 -34.13
N LEU A 696 11.64 -64.34 -33.48
CA LEU A 696 12.83 -63.61 -33.06
C LEU A 696 12.62 -63.06 -31.65
N VAL A 697 13.61 -63.27 -30.78
CA VAL A 697 13.67 -62.67 -29.45
C VAL A 697 14.44 -61.36 -29.53
N MET A 698 13.91 -60.31 -28.91
CA MET A 698 14.55 -59.01 -28.74
C MET A 698 14.50 -58.61 -27.27
N GLU A 699 15.54 -57.95 -26.79
CA GLU A 699 15.66 -57.57 -25.39
C GLU A 699 15.55 -56.06 -25.20
N TYR A 700 14.93 -55.68 -24.08
CA TYR A 700 14.99 -54.34 -23.53
C TYR A 700 15.63 -54.39 -22.15
N VAL A 701 16.74 -53.69 -21.99
CA VAL A 701 17.37 -53.40 -20.70
C VAL A 701 17.10 -51.94 -20.38
N LEU A 702 16.58 -51.64 -19.18
CA LEU A 702 16.30 -50.27 -18.76
C LEU A 702 17.55 -49.39 -18.93
N ASN A 703 17.39 -48.27 -19.62
CA ASN A 703 18.34 -47.16 -19.55
C ASN A 703 17.84 -46.15 -18.51
N PRO A 704 18.44 -46.07 -17.31
CA PRO A 704 17.95 -45.23 -16.23
C PRO A 704 17.94 -43.74 -16.58
N PRO A 705 17.00 -42.94 -16.04
CA PRO A 705 17.12 -41.49 -16.12
C PRO A 705 18.34 -41.00 -15.33
N PRO A 706 18.96 -39.88 -15.74
CA PRO A 706 19.98 -39.24 -14.92
C PRO A 706 19.38 -38.87 -13.57
N LEU A 707 20.05 -39.27 -12.50
CA LEU A 707 19.66 -38.94 -11.13
C LEU A 707 20.26 -37.60 -10.72
N GLU A 708 19.60 -36.92 -9.78
CA GLU A 708 20.14 -35.70 -9.19
C GLU A 708 21.49 -35.98 -8.51
N LYS A 709 22.43 -35.05 -8.71
CA LYS A 709 23.81 -35.13 -8.20
C LYS A 709 24.17 -33.83 -7.49
N ARG A 710 25.17 -33.92 -6.61
CA ARG A 710 25.77 -32.74 -5.99
C ARG A 710 26.27 -31.77 -7.06
N GLY A 711 25.77 -30.54 -7.02
CA GLY A 711 26.24 -29.44 -7.86
C GLY A 711 27.58 -28.88 -7.37
N GLU A 712 28.31 -28.22 -8.26
CA GLU A 712 29.63 -27.65 -7.94
C GLU A 712 29.59 -26.57 -6.84
N LYS A 713 28.46 -25.86 -6.73
CA LYS A 713 28.24 -24.79 -5.74
C LYS A 713 27.61 -25.28 -4.43
N ASP A 714 27.34 -26.58 -4.33
CA ASP A 714 26.70 -27.14 -3.15
C ASP A 714 27.70 -27.29 -2.01
N ILE A 715 27.34 -26.69 -0.87
CA ILE A 715 28.00 -26.90 0.41
C ILE A 715 27.78 -28.34 0.86
N ALA A 716 26.55 -28.84 0.72
CA ALA A 716 26.19 -30.22 1.05
C ALA A 716 25.05 -30.72 0.15
N PHE A 717 25.01 -32.04 -0.04
CA PHE A 717 23.99 -32.74 -0.81
C PHE A 717 23.63 -34.03 -0.09
N PHE A 718 22.36 -34.15 0.29
CA PHE A 718 21.82 -35.31 0.98
C PHE A 718 20.73 -35.95 0.13
N TYR A 719 20.66 -37.27 0.12
CA TYR A 719 19.65 -37.99 -0.65
C TYR A 719 19.29 -39.35 -0.07
N ILE A 720 18.08 -39.79 -0.40
CA ILE A 720 17.58 -41.15 -0.23
C ILE A 720 17.03 -41.64 -1.58
N ASP A 721 17.24 -42.92 -1.85
CA ASP A 721 16.81 -43.57 -3.09
C ASP A 721 15.69 -44.56 -2.78
N ASP A 722 14.56 -44.42 -3.48
CA ASP A 722 13.48 -45.41 -3.44
C ASP A 722 13.58 -46.33 -4.67
N PRO A 723 13.98 -47.60 -4.50
CA PRO A 723 14.09 -48.55 -5.61
C PRO A 723 12.73 -49.00 -6.17
N GLN A 724 11.63 -48.89 -5.40
CA GLN A 724 10.31 -49.31 -5.86
C GLN A 724 9.76 -48.33 -6.89
N SER A 725 9.80 -47.04 -6.58
CA SER A 725 9.42 -45.98 -7.53
C SER A 725 10.55 -45.60 -8.48
N TYR A 726 11.78 -46.01 -8.17
CA TYR A 726 13.02 -45.65 -8.87
C TYR A 726 13.18 -44.12 -8.95
N THR A 727 13.11 -43.49 -7.78
CA THR A 727 13.23 -42.03 -7.61
C THR A 727 14.26 -41.69 -6.54
N ARG A 728 14.89 -40.52 -6.69
CA ARG A 728 15.80 -39.94 -5.71
C ARG A 728 15.16 -38.71 -5.08
N SER A 729 14.96 -38.75 -3.77
CA SER A 729 14.62 -37.55 -2.98
C SER A 729 15.89 -36.96 -2.41
N TYR A 730 16.03 -35.64 -2.47
CA TYR A 730 17.28 -34.96 -2.16
C TYR A 730 17.07 -33.61 -1.49
N CYS A 731 18.14 -33.09 -0.89
CA CYS A 731 18.27 -31.73 -0.36
C CYS A 731 19.64 -31.17 -0.76
N HIS A 732 19.64 -30.11 -1.56
CA HIS A 732 20.83 -29.30 -1.81
C HIS A 732 20.94 -28.21 -0.76
N VAL A 733 22.17 -27.97 -0.33
CA VAL A 733 22.52 -26.83 0.50
C VAL A 733 23.52 -26.00 -0.28
N LYS A 734 23.15 -24.77 -0.62
CA LYS A 734 23.95 -23.89 -1.48
C LYS A 734 24.08 -22.51 -0.87
N LYS A 735 25.09 -21.77 -1.33
CA LYS A 735 25.12 -20.31 -1.10
C LYS A 735 24.06 -19.65 -1.97
N PRO A 736 23.28 -18.70 -1.45
CA PRO A 736 22.21 -18.05 -2.20
C PRO A 736 22.75 -17.38 -3.45
N SER A 737 22.08 -17.61 -4.58
CA SER A 737 22.54 -17.15 -5.91
C SER A 737 22.27 -15.66 -6.16
N VAL A 738 21.32 -15.08 -5.40
CA VAL A 738 20.90 -13.68 -5.51
C VAL A 738 21.53 -12.89 -4.36
N GLY A 739 22.26 -11.82 -4.70
CA GLY A 739 22.99 -10.95 -3.78
C GLY A 739 22.13 -10.08 -2.86
N GLY A 740 21.15 -10.69 -2.17
CA GLY A 740 20.62 -10.12 -0.94
C GLY A 740 21.75 -10.14 0.09
N ARG A 741 22.16 -8.96 0.58
CA ARG A 741 23.33 -8.83 1.47
C ARG A 741 23.24 -9.67 2.75
N ASP A 742 22.02 -10.10 3.12
CA ASP A 742 21.75 -10.74 4.40
C ASP A 742 21.49 -12.26 4.30
N ASN A 743 21.36 -12.83 3.09
CA ASN A 743 21.10 -14.27 2.92
C ASN A 743 22.41 -15.05 2.95
N ILE A 744 22.51 -16.04 3.84
CA ILE A 744 23.77 -16.80 4.05
C ILE A 744 23.67 -18.22 3.46
N LEU A 745 22.53 -18.86 3.62
CA LEU A 745 22.30 -20.25 3.23
C LEU A 745 20.97 -20.40 2.50
N GLU A 746 20.93 -21.28 1.50
CA GLU A 746 19.73 -21.67 0.78
C GLU A 746 19.61 -23.19 0.76
N PHE A 747 18.46 -23.69 1.19
CA PHE A 747 18.07 -25.10 1.17
C PHE A 747 17.12 -25.32 0.00
N ASP A 748 17.46 -26.24 -0.89
CA ASP A 748 16.68 -26.54 -2.08
C ASP A 748 16.36 -28.04 -2.14
N ALA A 749 15.08 -28.35 -1.95
CA ALA A 749 14.53 -29.70 -2.03
C ALA A 749 13.58 -29.84 -3.24
N GLY A 750 13.96 -29.24 -4.38
CA GLY A 750 13.30 -29.41 -5.68
C GLY A 750 12.14 -28.44 -5.93
N ARG A 751 11.10 -28.43 -5.07
CA ARG A 751 9.92 -27.54 -5.25
C ARG A 751 9.89 -26.34 -4.32
N HIS A 752 10.74 -26.32 -3.30
CA HIS A 752 10.76 -25.30 -2.27
C HIS A 752 12.20 -24.93 -1.97
N SER A 753 12.52 -23.65 -2.14
CA SER A 753 13.78 -23.09 -1.65
C SER A 753 13.52 -22.25 -0.40
N HIS A 754 14.31 -22.48 0.64
CA HIS A 754 14.29 -21.70 1.88
C HIS A 754 15.64 -21.05 2.09
N SER A 755 15.66 -19.72 2.18
CA SER A 755 16.86 -18.96 2.51
C SER A 755 16.88 -18.58 3.98
N ILE A 756 18.04 -18.72 4.63
CA ILE A 756 18.25 -18.27 6.01
C ILE A 756 19.13 -17.02 6.02
N THR A 757 18.70 -16.03 6.81
CA THR A 757 19.38 -14.74 6.97
C THR A 757 20.28 -14.70 8.19
N GLU A 758 21.19 -13.73 8.25
CA GLU A 758 22.01 -13.47 9.44
C GLU A 758 21.15 -13.18 10.69
N THR A 759 20.07 -12.41 10.52
CA THR A 759 19.12 -12.12 11.61
C THR A 759 18.52 -13.39 12.17
N MET A 760 18.12 -14.35 11.32
CA MET A 760 17.60 -15.64 11.78
C MET A 760 18.65 -16.44 12.56
N PHE A 761 19.93 -16.42 12.16
CA PHE A 761 20.98 -17.05 12.96
C PHE A 761 21.14 -16.41 14.33
N ASN A 762 21.15 -15.08 14.39
CA ASN A 762 21.24 -14.37 15.66
C ASN A 762 20.02 -14.66 16.57
N GLN A 763 18.83 -14.78 15.99
CA GLN A 763 17.61 -15.19 16.71
C GLN A 763 17.73 -16.62 17.28
N LEU A 764 18.25 -17.57 16.51
CA LEU A 764 18.46 -18.95 16.96
C LEU A 764 19.47 -19.00 18.12
N VAL A 765 20.57 -18.26 18.02
CA VAL A 765 21.57 -18.22 19.09
C VAL A 765 20.99 -17.55 20.34
N TYR A 766 20.26 -16.45 20.20
CA TYR A 766 19.60 -15.77 21.32
C TYR A 766 18.58 -16.68 22.01
N HIS A 767 17.77 -17.41 21.24
CA HIS A 767 16.85 -18.43 21.75
C HIS A 767 17.62 -19.51 22.55
N SER A 768 18.73 -19.99 22.00
CA SER A 768 19.58 -21.00 22.66
C SER A 768 20.17 -20.48 23.99
N LEU A 769 20.62 -19.23 24.03
CA LEU A 769 21.14 -18.59 25.24
C LEU A 769 20.06 -18.42 26.31
N LYS A 770 18.81 -18.16 25.91
CA LYS A 770 17.68 -17.96 26.83
C LYS A 770 17.13 -19.28 27.39
N THR A 771 17.06 -20.32 26.55
CA THR A 771 16.42 -21.61 26.89
C THR A 771 17.42 -22.67 27.35
N GLY A 772 18.68 -22.55 26.95
CA GLY A 772 19.70 -23.60 27.09
C GLY A 772 19.61 -24.70 26.03
N GLU A 773 18.67 -24.63 25.09
CA GLU A 773 18.56 -25.61 24.00
C GLU A 773 19.57 -25.31 22.89
N THR A 774 20.46 -26.26 22.60
CA THR A 774 21.55 -26.09 21.61
C THR A 774 21.28 -26.78 20.27
N GLU A 775 20.26 -27.63 20.21
CA GLU A 775 19.76 -28.26 19.00
C GLU A 775 18.37 -27.69 18.72
N ILE A 776 18.25 -26.85 17.69
CA ILE A 776 17.00 -26.16 17.36
C ILE A 776 16.44 -26.67 16.04
N ASP A 777 15.21 -27.20 16.05
CA ASP A 777 14.47 -27.53 14.83
C ASP A 777 14.08 -26.23 14.11
N LEU A 778 14.53 -26.09 12.86
CA LEU A 778 14.22 -24.92 12.05
C LEU A 778 12.76 -24.93 11.54
N ASN A 779 12.03 -26.02 11.77
CA ASN A 779 10.71 -26.29 11.19
C ASN A 779 10.71 -26.15 9.66
N LEU A 780 11.87 -26.42 9.04
CA LEU A 780 12.03 -26.50 7.60
C LEU A 780 11.87 -27.96 7.19
N GLY A 781 10.94 -28.22 6.28
CA GLY A 781 10.68 -29.58 5.83
C GLY A 781 9.45 -29.71 4.94
N PHE A 782 9.43 -30.80 4.18
CA PHE A 782 8.27 -31.27 3.43
C PHE A 782 7.95 -32.68 3.93
N GLU A 783 6.67 -33.04 4.02
CA GLU A 783 6.24 -34.32 4.61
C GLU A 783 5.37 -35.13 3.64
N ASP A 784 5.82 -35.30 2.39
CA ASP A 784 5.10 -36.04 1.35
C ASP A 784 5.77 -37.42 1.08
N GLU A 785 6.34 -37.64 -0.11
CA GLU A 785 7.07 -38.88 -0.47
C GLU A 785 8.37 -39.07 0.36
N CYS A 786 8.98 -37.97 0.81
CA CYS A 786 10.14 -37.93 1.70
C CYS A 786 9.89 -36.90 2.80
N ILE A 787 10.26 -37.23 4.04
CA ILE A 787 10.30 -36.30 5.16
C ILE A 787 11.73 -35.84 5.31
N TRP A 788 11.98 -34.54 5.13
CA TRP A 788 13.25 -33.93 5.47
C TRP A 788 13.08 -32.88 6.55
N ARG A 789 14.04 -32.81 7.47
CA ARG A 789 14.08 -31.85 8.58
C ARG A 789 15.51 -31.38 8.82
N ILE A 790 15.64 -30.15 9.29
CA ILE A 790 16.93 -29.50 9.52
C ILE A 790 16.96 -28.90 10.92
N TRP A 791 18.03 -29.21 11.65
CA TRP A 791 18.32 -28.64 12.95
C TRP A 791 19.55 -27.75 12.86
N ALA A 792 19.48 -26.57 13.47
CA ALA A 792 20.65 -25.74 13.72
C ALA A 792 21.33 -26.20 15.01
N LEU A 793 22.64 -26.35 14.95
CA LEU A 793 23.49 -26.69 16.09
C LEU A 793 24.21 -25.44 16.57
N VAL A 794 23.97 -25.07 17.82
CA VAL A 794 24.44 -23.81 18.42
C VAL A 794 25.50 -24.08 19.46
N ASP A 795 26.62 -23.38 19.34
CA ASP A 795 27.67 -23.31 20.35
C ASP A 795 27.40 -22.07 21.23
N LEU A 796 27.01 -22.30 22.49
CA LEU A 796 26.74 -21.25 23.46
C LEU A 796 28.00 -20.51 23.93
N SER A 797 29.17 -21.15 23.92
CA SER A 797 30.45 -20.53 24.28
C SER A 797 30.91 -19.55 23.21
N CYS A 798 30.72 -19.92 21.94
CA CYS A 798 31.05 -19.10 20.80
C CYS A 798 29.91 -18.15 20.36
N CYS A 799 28.72 -18.30 20.94
CA CYS A 799 27.49 -17.59 20.55
C CYS A 799 27.22 -17.65 19.04
N ARG A 800 27.27 -18.85 18.45
CA ARG A 800 27.05 -19.02 17.01
C ARG A 800 26.44 -20.37 16.64
N VAL A 801 25.71 -20.40 15.54
CA VAL A 801 25.37 -21.62 14.81
C VAL A 801 26.66 -22.10 14.13
N TYR A 802 27.11 -23.31 14.47
CA TYR A 802 28.36 -23.85 13.92
C TYR A 802 28.12 -24.86 12.80
N ALA A 803 26.99 -25.56 12.84
CA ALA A 803 26.65 -26.57 11.86
C ALA A 803 25.14 -26.77 11.81
N PHE A 804 24.73 -27.52 10.80
CA PHE A 804 23.37 -28.01 10.68
C PHE A 804 23.38 -29.52 10.58
N LYS A 805 22.36 -30.12 11.19
CA LYS A 805 22.03 -31.52 11.03
C LYS A 805 20.85 -31.65 10.09
N VAL A 806 20.94 -32.55 9.11
CA VAL A 806 19.90 -32.82 8.13
C VAL A 806 19.50 -34.29 8.23
N ILE A 807 18.21 -34.54 8.41
CA ILE A 807 17.63 -35.88 8.41
C ILE A 807 16.64 -35.98 7.26
N LEU A 808 16.81 -36.99 6.40
CA LEU A 808 15.88 -37.38 5.35
C LEU A 808 15.43 -38.81 5.63
N VAL A 809 14.12 -39.06 5.62
CA VAL A 809 13.52 -40.38 5.83
C VAL A 809 12.34 -40.59 4.88
N GLU A 810 11.93 -41.85 4.68
CA GLU A 810 10.73 -42.17 3.90
C GLU A 810 9.49 -41.36 4.36
N GLY A 811 8.64 -41.04 3.40
CA GLY A 811 7.38 -40.31 3.59
C GLY A 811 6.38 -40.95 4.55
N LYS A 812 5.28 -40.23 4.82
CA LYS A 812 4.22 -40.70 5.75
C LYS A 812 3.53 -41.99 5.32
N ALA A 813 3.60 -42.33 4.03
CA ALA A 813 3.07 -43.59 3.50
C ALA A 813 3.71 -44.84 4.13
N PHE A 814 4.91 -44.69 4.70
CA PHE A 814 5.64 -45.77 5.37
C PHE A 814 5.65 -45.53 6.89
N PRO A 815 4.78 -46.21 7.67
CA PRO A 815 4.71 -46.00 9.11
C PRO A 815 5.98 -46.45 9.82
N VAL A 816 6.64 -47.51 9.32
CA VAL A 816 7.98 -47.92 9.75
C VAL A 816 8.97 -47.53 8.66
N LYS A 817 10.04 -46.83 9.05
CA LYS A 817 11.05 -46.30 8.13
C LYS A 817 12.10 -47.36 7.86
N ARG A 818 12.58 -47.44 6.63
CA ARG A 818 13.60 -48.40 6.16
C ARG A 818 14.73 -47.70 5.43
N ILE A 819 14.46 -46.54 4.85
CA ILE A 819 15.42 -45.74 4.09
C ILE A 819 15.58 -44.38 4.78
N ALA A 820 16.83 -44.01 5.04
CA ALA A 820 17.17 -42.76 5.71
C ALA A 820 18.56 -42.23 5.33
N SER A 821 18.74 -40.93 5.47
CA SER A 821 20.02 -40.24 5.39
C SER A 821 20.11 -39.23 6.53
N LEU A 822 21.12 -39.36 7.39
CA LEU A 822 21.46 -38.40 8.44
C LEU A 822 22.86 -37.87 8.15
N GLY A 823 23.00 -36.56 8.03
CA GLY A 823 24.33 -35.97 7.88
C GLY A 823 24.38 -34.53 8.35
N TYR A 824 25.60 -33.99 8.32
CA TYR A 824 25.92 -32.71 8.89
C TYR A 824 26.68 -31.86 7.87
N PHE A 825 26.57 -30.54 8.00
CA PHE A 825 27.44 -29.62 7.27
C PHE A 825 27.73 -28.37 8.10
N LEU A 826 28.91 -27.78 7.87
CA LEU A 826 29.35 -26.59 8.59
C LEU A 826 28.55 -25.37 8.16
N CYS A 827 28.15 -24.55 9.12
CA CYS A 827 27.59 -23.25 8.84
C CYS A 827 28.69 -22.38 8.19
N PRO A 828 28.43 -21.73 7.04
CA PRO A 828 29.32 -20.70 6.53
C PRO A 828 29.56 -19.61 7.57
N ASP A 829 30.71 -18.94 7.48
CA ASP A 829 30.98 -17.80 8.35
C ASP A 829 29.96 -16.68 8.11
N TYR A 830 29.46 -16.11 9.21
CA TYR A 830 28.49 -15.02 9.24
C TYR A 830 28.74 -14.10 10.43
N GLY A 831 28.29 -12.86 10.29
CA GLY A 831 28.60 -11.79 11.23
C GLY A 831 30.09 -11.44 11.25
N GLU A 832 30.41 -10.33 11.91
CA GLU A 832 31.80 -9.96 12.19
C GLU A 832 32.26 -10.71 13.45
N ALA A 833 32.88 -11.88 13.26
CA ALA A 833 33.48 -12.64 14.36
C ALA A 833 34.45 -11.72 15.13
N GLY A 834 34.19 -11.51 16.41
CA GLY A 834 35.07 -10.73 17.27
C GLY A 834 36.46 -11.39 17.35
N ASP A 835 37.49 -10.58 17.60
CA ASP A 835 38.88 -11.08 17.73
C ASP A 835 39.07 -12.04 18.92
N LYS A 836 38.09 -12.08 19.83
CA LYS A 836 38.11 -12.95 21.01
C LYS A 836 37.83 -14.40 20.62
N ILE A 837 38.79 -15.25 20.96
CA ILE A 837 38.73 -16.71 20.76
C ILE A 837 38.09 -17.36 21.99
N GLN A 838 37.18 -18.32 21.78
CA GLN A 838 36.48 -19.08 22.82
C GLN A 838 36.62 -20.60 22.60
N PRO A 839 36.58 -21.43 23.66
CA PRO A 839 36.56 -22.88 23.52
C PRO A 839 35.26 -23.35 22.88
N ILE A 840 35.34 -24.43 22.09
CA ILE A 840 34.16 -25.04 21.45
C ILE A 840 33.30 -25.72 22.51
N ASN A 841 31.99 -25.52 22.41
CA ASN A 841 30.99 -26.35 23.09
C ASN A 841 30.01 -26.91 22.06
N TYR A 842 30.08 -28.22 21.80
CA TYR A 842 29.18 -28.89 20.86
C TYR A 842 27.76 -28.93 21.42
N ALA A 843 26.77 -28.91 20.51
CA ALA A 843 25.37 -28.98 20.90
C ALA A 843 25.03 -30.35 21.50
N ASP A 844 24.17 -30.36 22.52
CA ASP A 844 23.53 -31.56 23.05
C ASP A 844 22.45 -32.04 22.08
N GLU A 845 22.79 -33.03 21.25
CA GLU A 845 21.90 -33.58 20.23
C GLU A 845 20.92 -34.61 20.80
N LYS A 846 19.62 -34.44 20.54
CA LYS A 846 18.54 -35.35 20.94
C LYS A 846 17.85 -35.99 19.74
N ALA A 847 17.77 -35.27 18.62
CA ALA A 847 17.12 -35.76 17.40
C ALA A 847 18.00 -36.79 16.68
N GLY A 848 17.58 -38.06 16.69
CA GLY A 848 18.22 -39.14 15.94
C GLY A 848 17.38 -39.62 14.76
N LEU A 849 17.90 -40.61 14.04
CA LEU A 849 17.07 -41.37 13.11
C LEU A 849 15.94 -42.07 13.88
N PRO A 850 14.71 -42.11 13.33
CA PRO A 850 13.62 -42.88 13.93
C PRO A 850 13.95 -44.38 13.92
N PRO A 851 13.20 -45.23 14.66
CA PRO A 851 13.35 -46.69 14.57
C PRO A 851 13.26 -47.16 13.12
N MET A 852 14.30 -47.88 12.66
CA MET A 852 14.46 -48.33 11.29
C MET A 852 14.35 -49.85 11.18
N ASP A 853 13.63 -50.34 10.18
CA ASP A 853 13.64 -51.75 9.78
C ASP A 853 14.63 -52.01 8.63
N PRO A 854 15.25 -53.20 8.56
CA PRO A 854 16.14 -53.54 7.45
C PRO A 854 15.36 -53.59 6.13
N TYR A 855 15.87 -52.89 5.11
CA TYR A 855 15.36 -53.02 3.76
C TYR A 855 15.93 -54.29 3.11
N LEU A 856 15.06 -55.26 2.82
CA LEU A 856 15.43 -56.46 2.07
C LEU A 856 15.43 -56.12 0.57
N VAL A 857 16.62 -56.16 -0.04
CA VAL A 857 16.77 -55.95 -1.49
C VAL A 857 16.41 -57.26 -2.20
N PRO A 858 15.35 -57.30 -3.03
CA PRO A 858 15.07 -58.49 -3.82
C PRO A 858 16.15 -58.65 -4.91
N GLU A 859 16.72 -59.85 -5.02
CA GLU A 859 17.68 -60.17 -6.08
C GLU A 859 16.92 -60.57 -7.36
N TYR A 860 17.25 -59.92 -8.47
CA TYR A 860 16.66 -60.21 -9.77
C TYR A 860 17.75 -60.62 -10.78
N ALA A 861 17.49 -61.70 -11.51
CA ALA A 861 18.37 -62.16 -12.58
C ALA A 861 18.53 -61.08 -13.67
N GLN A 862 19.78 -60.78 -14.04
CA GLN A 862 20.10 -59.78 -15.08
C GLN A 862 20.32 -60.42 -16.46
N ASP A 863 20.58 -61.72 -16.54
CA ASP A 863 20.66 -62.46 -17.80
C ASP A 863 20.31 -63.95 -17.59
N ASP A 864 19.97 -64.65 -18.69
CA ASP A 864 19.76 -66.11 -18.72
C ASP A 864 19.99 -66.70 -20.14
N ASP A 865 20.20 -68.01 -20.22
CA ASP A 865 20.56 -68.71 -21.46
C ASP A 865 19.35 -69.39 -22.15
N LEU A 866 18.12 -69.14 -21.70
CA LEU A 866 16.93 -69.90 -22.13
C LEU A 866 16.58 -69.73 -23.63
N ASP A 867 16.94 -68.59 -24.22
CA ASP A 867 16.64 -68.28 -25.64
C ASP A 867 17.80 -68.62 -26.59
N ASP A 868 18.94 -69.03 -26.04
CA ASP A 868 20.13 -69.34 -26.81
C ASP A 868 19.86 -70.57 -27.69
N LEU A 869 20.58 -70.67 -28.80
CA LEU A 869 20.54 -71.89 -29.61
C LEU A 869 21.50 -72.91 -28.98
N GLU A 870 21.03 -74.13 -28.76
CA GLU A 870 21.94 -75.23 -28.45
C GLU A 870 22.96 -75.36 -29.60
N PRO A 871 24.27 -75.45 -29.31
CA PRO A 871 25.26 -75.70 -30.35
C PRO A 871 24.95 -77.04 -31.01
N GLU A 872 24.81 -77.05 -32.34
CA GLU A 872 24.63 -78.29 -33.11
C GLU A 872 25.81 -79.23 -32.82
N LEU A 873 25.56 -80.28 -32.03
CA LEU A 873 26.50 -81.38 -31.88
C LEU A 873 26.61 -82.08 -33.24
N ALA A 874 27.77 -81.95 -33.89
CA ALA A 874 28.08 -82.58 -35.16
C ALA A 874 27.77 -84.09 -35.11
N SER A 875 26.69 -84.51 -35.77
CA SER A 875 26.31 -85.92 -35.89
C SER A 875 27.33 -86.65 -36.76
N THR A 876 28.14 -87.49 -36.13
CA THR A 876 29.08 -88.40 -36.79
C THR A 876 28.30 -89.59 -37.34
N SER A 877 28.27 -89.77 -38.66
CA SER A 877 27.87 -91.05 -39.28
C SER A 877 29.02 -91.59 -40.14
N VAL A 878 29.56 -92.73 -39.74
CA VAL A 878 30.63 -93.49 -40.40
C VAL A 878 30.04 -94.71 -41.12
N ALA A 879 30.38 -94.90 -42.41
CA ALA A 879 30.49 -96.19 -43.13
C ALA A 879 31.02 -95.90 -44.55
N SER A 880 32.30 -96.11 -44.89
CA SER A 880 33.03 -97.35 -45.26
C SER A 880 33.36 -97.40 -46.78
N ALA A 881 34.66 -97.50 -47.08
CA ALA A 881 35.37 -97.28 -48.36
C ALA A 881 35.28 -98.48 -49.37
N PRO A 882 35.91 -98.48 -50.60
CA PRO A 882 37.35 -98.30 -50.82
C PRO A 882 37.81 -97.43 -52.01
N SER A 883 39.08 -97.05 -51.91
CA SER A 883 39.95 -96.19 -52.73
C SER A 883 40.37 -96.72 -54.11
N VAL A 884 40.47 -95.83 -55.13
CA VAL A 884 41.65 -95.67 -56.01
C VAL A 884 41.74 -94.21 -56.53
N SER A 885 42.95 -93.67 -56.43
CA SER A 885 43.53 -92.36 -56.77
C SER A 885 43.04 -91.59 -58.01
N THR A 886 42.76 -90.29 -57.83
CA THR A 886 43.40 -89.17 -58.56
C THR A 886 43.27 -87.88 -57.74
N SER A 887 44.38 -87.15 -57.66
CA SER A 887 44.57 -85.86 -56.98
C SER A 887 43.61 -84.75 -57.46
N LEU A 888 42.94 -84.04 -56.54
CA LEU A 888 42.67 -82.59 -56.57
C LEU A 888 41.72 -82.19 -55.41
N GLY A 889 42.21 -81.38 -54.47
CA GLY A 889 41.42 -80.81 -53.37
C GLY A 889 42.09 -79.53 -52.88
N LYS A 890 41.82 -78.43 -53.58
CA LYS A 890 42.26 -77.06 -53.28
C LYS A 890 41.18 -76.35 -52.46
N ASP A 891 41.64 -75.51 -51.54
CA ASP A 891 40.88 -74.44 -50.90
C ASP A 891 39.96 -73.71 -51.89
N VAL A 892 38.69 -73.56 -51.51
CA VAL A 892 37.78 -72.61 -52.17
C VAL A 892 38.13 -71.22 -51.66
N VAL A 893 39.05 -70.56 -52.35
CA VAL A 893 39.28 -69.12 -52.25
C VAL A 893 38.19 -68.41 -53.06
N LEU A 894 37.39 -67.58 -52.36
CA LEU A 894 36.48 -66.61 -52.98
C LEU A 894 37.30 -65.63 -53.85
N HIS A 895 37.04 -65.64 -55.16
CA HIS A 895 37.72 -64.76 -56.11
C HIS A 895 37.06 -63.37 -56.09
N VAL A 896 37.68 -62.42 -55.39
CA VAL A 896 37.36 -60.98 -55.52
C VAL A 896 37.91 -60.50 -56.87
N PRO A 897 37.11 -59.84 -57.73
CA PRO A 897 37.60 -59.32 -59.00
C PRO A 897 38.72 -58.30 -58.78
N LYS A 898 39.85 -58.45 -59.48
CA LYS A 898 41.02 -57.54 -59.36
C LYS A 898 40.65 -56.07 -59.56
N GLU A 899 39.65 -55.77 -60.38
CA GLU A 899 39.14 -54.42 -60.62
C GLU A 899 38.51 -53.79 -59.38
N LEU A 900 37.91 -54.59 -58.47
CA LEU A 900 37.33 -54.09 -57.23
C LEU A 900 38.44 -53.76 -56.22
N THR A 901 39.49 -54.58 -56.16
CA THR A 901 40.65 -54.34 -55.30
C THR A 901 41.46 -53.13 -55.78
N GLU A 902 41.58 -52.93 -57.09
CA GLU A 902 42.22 -51.74 -57.68
C GLU A 902 41.37 -50.47 -57.47
N ARG A 903 40.04 -50.57 -57.52
CA ARG A 903 39.15 -49.43 -57.19
C ARG A 903 39.18 -49.08 -55.71
N LEU A 904 39.21 -50.06 -54.81
CA LEU A 904 39.28 -49.82 -53.36
C LEU A 904 40.63 -49.21 -52.98
N THR A 905 41.75 -49.72 -53.53
CA THR A 905 43.07 -49.13 -53.31
C THR A 905 43.21 -47.73 -53.94
N SER A 906 42.53 -47.45 -55.05
CA SER A 906 42.46 -46.10 -55.63
C SER A 906 41.65 -45.13 -54.75
N ILE A 907 40.55 -45.58 -54.15
CA ILE A 907 39.73 -44.78 -53.22
C ILE A 907 40.51 -44.49 -51.93
N ASP A 908 41.17 -45.48 -51.35
CA ASP A 908 42.00 -45.29 -50.15
C ASP A 908 43.16 -44.32 -50.40
N ASN A 909 43.82 -44.43 -51.55
CA ASN A 909 44.88 -43.49 -51.94
C ASN A 909 44.36 -42.06 -52.17
N ASN A 910 43.13 -41.90 -52.67
CA ASN A 910 42.52 -40.58 -52.85
C ASN A 910 42.05 -39.97 -51.52
N LEU A 911 41.55 -40.79 -50.59
CA LEU A 911 41.19 -40.36 -49.23
C LEU A 911 42.41 -39.93 -48.42
N ALA A 912 43.52 -40.68 -48.52
CA ALA A 912 44.79 -40.31 -47.90
C ALA A 912 45.32 -38.98 -48.46
N ARG A 913 45.23 -38.77 -49.79
CA ARG A 913 45.61 -37.49 -50.41
C ARG A 913 44.71 -36.33 -50.00
N LEU A 914 43.41 -36.56 -49.78
CA LEU A 914 42.49 -35.54 -49.29
C LEU A 914 42.81 -35.15 -47.84
N ALA A 915 43.13 -36.12 -46.99
CA ALA A 915 43.56 -35.89 -45.61
C ALA A 915 44.86 -35.05 -45.55
N ASP A 916 45.88 -35.44 -46.31
CA ASP A 916 47.15 -34.69 -46.42
C ASP A 916 46.94 -33.26 -46.97
N SER A 917 46.00 -33.10 -47.90
CA SER A 917 45.67 -31.80 -48.48
C SER A 917 44.92 -30.91 -47.48
N PHE A 918 44.07 -31.50 -46.64
CA PHE A 918 43.34 -30.80 -45.58
C PHE A 918 44.28 -30.35 -44.45
N GLU A 919 45.23 -31.19 -44.05
CA GLU A 919 46.25 -30.82 -43.07
C GLU A 919 47.15 -29.70 -43.59
N LYS A 920 47.56 -29.75 -44.86
CA LYS A 920 48.32 -28.65 -45.49
C LYS A 920 47.51 -27.35 -45.53
N LEU A 921 46.20 -27.41 -45.75
CA LEU A 921 45.32 -26.24 -45.76
C LEU A 921 45.13 -25.65 -44.35
N LEU A 922 45.04 -26.51 -43.32
CA LEU A 922 45.05 -26.12 -41.92
C LEU A 922 46.35 -25.45 -41.49
N THR A 923 47.51 -25.88 -42.03
CA THR A 923 48.80 -25.25 -41.75
C THR A 923 49.04 -23.91 -42.48
N MET A 924 48.25 -23.58 -43.50
CA MET A 924 48.34 -22.29 -44.24
C MET A 924 47.37 -21.21 -43.73
N LEU A 925 46.48 -21.54 -42.79
CA LEU A 925 45.61 -20.55 -42.13
C LEU A 925 46.40 -19.82 -41.03
N PRO A 926 46.53 -18.47 -41.07
CA PRO A 926 47.22 -17.73 -40.02
C PRO A 926 46.46 -17.84 -38.68
N PRO A 927 47.16 -17.78 -37.54
CA PRO A 927 46.53 -17.91 -36.24
C PRO A 927 45.68 -16.67 -35.97
N ILE A 928 44.35 -16.82 -36.01
CA ILE A 928 43.44 -15.80 -35.48
C ILE A 928 43.54 -15.88 -33.96
N LEU A 929 44.44 -15.04 -33.44
CA LEU A 929 44.61 -14.73 -32.03
C LEU A 929 43.28 -14.30 -31.42
N SER A 930 42.75 -15.17 -30.58
CA SER A 930 42.06 -14.77 -29.35
C SER A 930 43.07 -14.04 -28.45
N ASP A 931 42.97 -12.73 -28.35
CA ASP A 931 43.54 -12.01 -27.20
C ASP A 931 42.62 -10.86 -26.74
N LYS A 932 42.01 -11.10 -25.58
CA LYS A 932 41.70 -10.22 -24.44
C LYS A 932 41.16 -8.79 -24.65
N ARG A 933 40.11 -8.51 -23.85
CA ARG A 933 40.00 -7.41 -22.85
C ARG A 933 38.81 -7.77 -21.94
N GLN A 934 38.98 -8.17 -20.68
CA GLN A 934 39.31 -7.37 -19.49
C GLN A 934 39.02 -5.86 -19.53
N THR A 935 38.07 -5.50 -18.66
CA THR A 935 37.93 -4.33 -17.76
C THR A 935 37.31 -3.01 -18.24
N ASN A 936 36.27 -2.65 -17.47
CA ASN A 936 35.86 -1.34 -16.92
C ASN A 936 35.27 -0.26 -17.84
N HIS A 937 33.94 -0.10 -17.75
CA HIS A 937 33.30 1.09 -17.16
C HIS A 937 31.99 0.72 -16.46
#